data_AF-A0A803VI55-F1
#
_entry.id   AF-A0A803VI55-F1
#
_cell.length_a   1.000
_cell.length_b   1.000
_cell.length_c   1.000
_cell.angle_alpha   90.00
_cell.angle_beta   90.00
_cell.angle_gamma   90.00
#
_symmetry.space_group_name_H-M   'P 1'
#
loop_
_entity.id
_entity.type
_entity.pdbx_description
1 polymer ?
#
loop_
_entity_poly.entity_id
_entity_poly.type
_entity_poly.pdbx_seq_one_letter_code
_entity_poly.pdbx_strand_id
1 'polypeptide(L)'
;MWSFFILSSSGGDVVSQFELDFSYLASSWYVPVKDLAAIYKEFYGKEIITESTIAECTYLLFFELHGERLLVGKLFPTFASKSPFLVEKFHEYFLGGVDDMAFWTNNIFELTSHMLENGTSDCYLPENPLFINCTKEHKENHIRNKQSKHEHHKNTTSLLTETLEKNINYTERGVQFNIQPWATKSLRLINHAFKNNVWRALAATHQKSSKHISKPAASYFLTSPYARLGWALISADLNQDGYEDLVAGAPGYSTMGHFQIGRVYVVYGNQSGLPPEDMDLDGKADQILEGHQPSGRFGSALAVLDFNEDGVPDLAIGAPSVGSQFLTYKGAVYVYFGTEGRGLAPQPNVTITCQYSYCNFGWSLLAADVDGNGNADLVVGSPYAPGGGKQRGFVVAFYSHFNRSDQGLLSVQDANWMVEGEENYAWFGFSLASCQLENVTLLLIGSPTWKTCSSCNPLLPDVRQSVGKVYGYSPPSTERWFEITGDKEMGRMGLSLASGVLSVAGKTRKVLVAGAPTADSSSRILFMSSVLHQAGLALVYDLSNSTKPSLLSTFSGDKRFSRFGGDIYLSDLDSDGLDEMIVASPLRTNGVTSILSGGAAGRVYIYNGRQASSGNVTGHCTSWTSPCPEDWAQYVLISPEELSRFGSSITTVKSGTKVRKITVVACFTASFYLTCIY
;
A
#
# COMPACT_ATOMS: atom_id res chain seq x y z
N MET A 1 25.23 23.03 4.29
CA MET A 1 24.02 23.26 5.12
C MET A 1 22.82 22.43 4.64
N TRP A 2 22.77 22.01 3.36
CA TRP A 2 21.79 21.03 2.87
C TRP A 2 22.07 19.57 3.29
N SER A 3 23.34 19.20 3.53
CA SER A 3 23.72 17.82 3.91
C SER A 3 23.36 17.41 5.35
N PHE A 4 23.08 18.37 6.25
CA PHE A 4 22.71 18.05 7.64
C PHE A 4 21.20 17.81 7.82
N PHE A 5 20.38 18.11 6.81
CA PHE A 5 18.95 17.76 6.80
C PHE A 5 18.71 16.29 6.44
N ILE A 6 19.72 15.60 5.91
CA ILE A 6 19.64 14.19 5.53
C ILE A 6 19.79 13.29 6.77
N LEU A 7 20.55 13.70 7.80
CA LEU A 7 20.74 12.87 8.99
C LEU A 7 19.64 13.00 10.06
N SER A 8 18.75 14.00 9.99
CA SER A 8 17.65 14.15 10.95
C SER A 8 16.41 13.30 10.63
N SER A 9 16.40 12.62 9.47
CA SER A 9 15.34 11.71 9.00
C SER A 9 15.81 10.24 9.09
N SER A 10 16.52 9.87 10.17
CA SER A 10 17.27 8.61 10.23
C SER A 10 16.43 7.32 10.02
N GLY A 11 15.10 7.40 10.13
CA GLY A 11 14.19 6.30 9.76
C GLY A 11 13.78 6.28 8.29
N GLY A 12 13.48 7.44 7.69
CA GLY A 12 12.99 7.54 6.31
C GLY A 12 14.06 7.21 5.28
N ASP A 13 15.30 7.64 5.51
CA ASP A 13 16.41 7.38 4.58
C ASP A 13 16.86 5.91 4.60
N VAL A 14 16.79 5.28 5.78
CA VAL A 14 17.04 3.86 5.95
C VAL A 14 15.98 3.03 5.23
N VAL A 15 14.71 3.45 5.27
CA VAL A 15 13.60 2.79 4.54
C VAL A 15 13.69 3.06 3.04
N SER A 16 13.98 4.29 2.60
CA SER A 16 14.11 4.61 1.18
C SER A 16 15.29 3.89 0.53
N GLN A 17 16.43 3.76 1.22
CA GLN A 17 17.59 2.97 0.76
C GLN A 17 17.35 1.46 0.73
N PHE A 18 16.36 0.99 1.49
CA PHE A 18 15.91 -0.40 1.43
C PHE A 18 14.92 -0.64 0.29
N GLU A 19 13.97 0.27 0.07
CA GLU A 19 12.89 0.10 -0.91
C GLU A 19 13.26 0.54 -2.33
N LEU A 20 14.15 1.53 -2.49
CA LEU A 20 14.53 2.09 -3.80
C LEU A 20 15.78 1.43 -4.36
N ASP A 21 15.84 1.30 -5.68
CA ASP A 21 17.01 0.77 -6.36
C ASP A 21 18.11 1.84 -6.51
N PHE A 22 19.21 1.67 -5.78
CA PHE A 22 20.42 2.49 -5.89
C PHE A 22 21.50 1.86 -6.78
N SER A 23 21.15 0.93 -7.67
CA SER A 23 22.06 0.31 -8.63
C SER A 23 22.66 1.31 -9.62
N TYR A 24 21.96 2.42 -9.91
CA TYR A 24 22.43 3.51 -10.76
C TYR A 24 23.66 4.24 -10.19
N LEU A 25 23.93 4.09 -8.89
CA LEU A 25 25.14 4.64 -8.27
C LEU A 25 26.37 3.86 -8.74
N ALA A 26 27.03 4.41 -9.76
CA ALA A 26 28.26 3.87 -10.29
C ALA A 26 29.33 3.76 -9.21
N SER A 27 30.10 2.65 -9.23
CA SER A 27 31.21 2.43 -8.30
C SER A 27 32.41 3.37 -8.50
N SER A 28 32.34 4.19 -9.55
CA SER A 28 33.33 5.21 -9.87
C SER A 28 32.65 6.45 -10.41
N TRP A 29 33.03 7.63 -9.92
CA TRP A 29 32.51 8.91 -10.37
C TRP A 29 33.62 9.72 -11.02
N TYR A 30 33.32 10.42 -12.12
CA TYR A 30 34.19 11.42 -12.71
C TYR A 30 33.56 12.80 -12.55
N VAL A 31 34.32 13.76 -12.02
CA VAL A 31 33.84 15.11 -11.76
C VAL A 31 34.75 16.11 -12.49
N PRO A 32 34.21 16.91 -13.43
CA PRO A 32 34.98 17.92 -14.17
C PRO A 32 35.20 19.17 -13.31
N VAL A 33 36.07 19.05 -12.31
CA VAL A 33 36.30 20.06 -11.27
C VAL A 33 36.73 21.42 -11.85
N LYS A 34 37.54 21.42 -12.91
CA LYS A 34 38.01 22.66 -13.55
C LYS A 34 36.87 23.42 -14.22
N ASP A 35 36.03 22.70 -14.95
CA ASP A 35 34.89 23.29 -15.66
C ASP A 35 33.88 23.83 -14.65
N LEU A 36 33.61 23.10 -13.56
CA LEU A 36 32.75 23.57 -12.47
C LEU A 36 33.29 24.84 -11.81
N ALA A 37 34.58 24.89 -11.47
CA ALA A 37 35.20 26.08 -10.88
C ALA A 37 35.12 27.29 -11.82
N ALA A 38 35.30 27.06 -13.13
CA ALA A 38 35.16 28.11 -14.15
C ALA A 38 33.73 28.64 -14.24
N ILE A 39 32.72 27.77 -14.26
CA ILE A 39 31.29 28.15 -14.26
C ILE A 39 30.95 29.00 -13.02
N TYR A 40 31.38 28.58 -11.83
CA TYR A 40 31.14 29.35 -10.61
C TYR A 40 31.82 30.72 -10.64
N LYS A 41 33.04 30.81 -11.18
CA LYS A 41 33.76 32.08 -11.32
C LYS A 41 33.07 33.03 -12.31
N GLU A 42 32.56 32.50 -13.42
CA GLU A 42 31.81 33.26 -14.41
C GLU A 42 30.48 33.78 -13.84
N PHE A 43 29.69 32.89 -13.21
CA PHE A 43 28.39 33.24 -12.66
C PHE A 43 28.45 34.31 -11.56
N TYR A 44 29.44 34.22 -10.66
CA TYR A 44 29.59 35.16 -9.54
C TYR A 44 30.53 36.35 -9.84
N GLY A 45 31.14 36.38 -11.03
CA GLY A 45 32.11 37.39 -11.45
C GLY A 45 33.41 37.41 -10.61
N LYS A 46 33.61 36.42 -9.74
CA LYS A 46 34.78 36.27 -8.85
C LYS A 46 34.93 34.82 -8.43
N GLU A 47 36.15 34.46 -8.05
CA GLU A 47 36.43 33.13 -7.51
C GLU A 47 35.87 33.01 -6.10
N ILE A 48 34.83 32.20 -5.95
CA ILE A 48 34.14 31.95 -4.67
C ILE A 48 34.42 30.55 -4.09
N ILE A 49 34.87 29.61 -4.92
CA ILE A 49 35.14 28.23 -4.56
C ILE A 49 36.34 27.72 -5.35
N THR A 50 37.23 26.97 -4.71
CA THR A 50 38.43 26.43 -5.36
C THR A 50 38.18 25.03 -5.88
N GLU A 51 38.98 24.62 -6.88
CA GLU A 51 38.99 23.25 -7.40
C GLU A 51 39.18 22.21 -6.29
N SER A 52 40.08 22.49 -5.33
CA SER A 52 40.33 21.60 -4.19
C SER A 52 39.09 21.42 -3.31
N THR A 53 38.35 22.50 -3.03
CA THR A 53 37.12 22.42 -2.24
C THR A 53 36.05 21.61 -2.97
N ILE A 54 35.88 21.79 -4.29
CA ILE A 54 34.95 20.98 -5.08
C ILE A 54 35.35 19.51 -5.00
N ALA A 55 36.62 19.18 -5.26
CA ALA A 55 37.09 17.80 -5.22
C ALA A 55 36.88 17.13 -3.84
N GLU A 56 37.19 17.83 -2.75
CA GLU A 56 37.01 17.30 -1.40
C GLU A 56 35.54 17.14 -1.01
N CYS A 57 34.70 18.14 -1.31
CA CYS A 57 33.26 18.05 -1.03
C CYS A 57 32.60 16.92 -1.83
N THR A 58 32.96 16.74 -3.11
CA THR A 58 32.39 15.65 -3.91
C THR A 58 32.93 14.28 -3.51
N TYR A 59 34.18 14.18 -3.05
CA TYR A 59 34.70 12.94 -2.46
C TYR A 59 33.95 12.56 -1.17
N LEU A 60 33.68 13.54 -0.30
CA LEU A 60 32.90 13.32 0.92
C LEU A 60 31.48 12.85 0.58
N LEU A 61 30.82 13.48 -0.38
CA LEU A 61 29.50 13.07 -0.86
C LEU A 61 29.51 11.63 -1.40
N PHE A 62 30.48 11.30 -2.25
CA PHE A 62 30.66 9.94 -2.79
C PHE A 62 30.85 8.91 -1.67
N PHE A 63 31.70 9.22 -0.69
CA PHE A 63 31.99 8.33 0.43
C PHE A 63 30.78 8.15 1.35
N GLU A 64 30.07 9.23 1.68
CA GLU A 64 28.87 9.22 2.53
C GLU A 64 27.76 8.38 1.89
N LEU A 65 27.46 8.61 0.62
CA LEU A 65 26.42 7.89 -0.12
C LEU A 65 26.68 6.37 -0.19
N HIS A 66 27.93 5.97 -0.46
CA HIS A 66 28.31 4.56 -0.46
C HIS A 66 28.43 3.96 0.95
N GLY A 67 28.82 4.77 1.94
CA GLY A 67 28.86 4.39 3.35
C GLY A 67 27.46 4.10 3.90
N GLU A 68 26.50 4.99 3.63
CA GLU A 68 25.10 4.81 3.97
C GLU A 68 24.52 3.55 3.33
N ARG A 69 24.71 3.35 2.02
CA ARG A 69 24.24 2.16 1.31
C ARG A 69 24.71 0.85 1.97
N LEU A 70 25.93 0.82 2.50
CA LEU A 70 26.48 -0.34 3.22
C LEU A 70 25.96 -0.47 4.65
N LEU A 71 25.77 0.65 5.35
CA LEU A 71 25.29 0.69 6.73
C LEU A 71 23.78 0.37 6.82
N VAL A 72 22.97 0.82 5.85
CA VAL A 72 21.52 0.61 5.82
C VAL A 72 21.16 -0.87 5.84
N GLY A 73 21.76 -1.70 5.00
CA GLY A 73 21.48 -3.14 4.99
C GLY A 73 21.71 -3.84 6.34
N LYS A 74 22.59 -3.29 7.18
CA LYS A 74 22.89 -3.80 8.52
C LYS A 74 22.01 -3.18 9.61
N LEU A 75 21.63 -1.91 9.46
CA LEU A 75 20.87 -1.15 10.45
C LEU A 75 19.35 -1.25 10.25
N PHE A 76 18.89 -1.52 9.03
CA PHE A 76 17.47 -1.57 8.66
C PHE A 76 16.64 -2.46 9.59
N PRO A 77 17.02 -3.70 9.94
CA PRO A 77 16.22 -4.53 10.85
C PRO A 77 16.02 -3.90 12.25
N THR A 78 16.99 -3.10 12.70
CA THR A 78 16.94 -2.41 14.00
C THR A 78 16.07 -1.16 13.95
N PHE A 79 16.06 -0.43 12.83
CA PHE A 79 15.21 0.77 12.68
C PHE A 79 13.78 0.41 12.29
N ALA A 80 13.61 -0.56 11.38
CA ALA A 80 12.32 -1.08 10.95
C ALA A 80 11.48 -1.61 12.13
N SER A 81 12.13 -2.23 13.13
CA SER A 81 11.46 -2.69 14.35
C SER A 81 11.07 -1.56 15.32
N LYS A 82 11.82 -0.44 15.33
CA LYS A 82 11.53 0.74 16.19
C LYS A 82 10.45 1.65 15.62
N SER A 83 10.28 1.68 14.30
CA SER A 83 9.27 2.51 13.63
C SER A 83 8.57 1.75 12.51
N PRO A 84 7.73 0.74 12.82
CA PRO A 84 7.03 -0.05 11.80
C PRO A 84 6.08 0.79 10.95
N PHE A 85 5.55 1.89 11.51
CA PHE A 85 4.75 2.87 10.77
C PHE A 85 5.50 3.43 9.57
N LEU A 86 6.77 3.80 9.74
CA LEU A 86 7.59 4.31 8.63
C LEU A 86 7.74 3.22 7.58
N VAL A 87 8.04 1.98 7.94
CA VAL A 87 8.19 0.89 6.95
C VAL A 87 6.91 0.64 6.15
N GLU A 88 5.73 0.83 6.74
CA GLU A 88 4.47 0.39 6.13
C GLU A 88 3.72 1.49 5.40
N LYS A 89 3.77 2.71 5.93
CA LYS A 89 3.05 3.84 5.39
C LYS A 89 3.98 4.94 4.88
N PHE A 90 5.28 4.63 4.71
CA PHE A 90 6.26 5.55 4.14
C PHE A 90 5.71 6.24 2.89
N HIS A 91 5.22 5.45 1.95
CA HIS A 91 4.74 5.96 0.67
C HIS A 91 3.33 6.55 0.78
N GLU A 92 2.42 5.77 1.35
CA GLU A 92 0.98 5.96 1.17
C GLU A 92 0.32 6.81 2.25
N TYR A 93 1.02 7.11 3.35
CA TYR A 93 0.41 7.88 4.44
C TYR A 93 -0.11 9.22 3.91
N PHE A 94 -1.39 9.49 4.16
CA PHE A 94 -2.07 10.63 3.56
C PHE A 94 -1.48 11.97 4.02
N LEU A 95 -0.82 12.04 5.18
CA LEU A 95 -0.24 13.28 5.72
C LEU A 95 1.28 13.13 5.91
N GLY A 96 2.06 13.44 4.88
CA GLY A 96 3.52 13.37 4.93
C GLY A 96 4.13 12.03 4.52
N GLY A 97 3.35 11.12 3.91
CA GLY A 97 3.93 10.02 3.13
C GLY A 97 4.63 10.54 1.87
N VAL A 98 5.52 9.75 1.26
CA VAL A 98 6.31 10.14 0.07
C VAL A 98 5.43 10.69 -1.04
N ASP A 99 4.28 10.07 -1.30
CA ASP A 99 3.37 10.50 -2.37
C ASP A 99 2.73 11.86 -2.08
N ASP A 100 2.37 12.08 -0.81
CA ASP A 100 1.77 13.32 -0.35
C ASP A 100 2.82 14.45 -0.35
N MET A 101 4.04 14.16 0.13
CA MET A 101 5.17 15.09 0.07
C MET A 101 5.54 15.44 -1.37
N ALA A 102 5.50 14.48 -2.30
CA ALA A 102 5.76 14.72 -3.72
C ALA A 102 4.72 15.69 -4.32
N PHE A 103 3.43 15.48 -4.01
CA PHE A 103 2.36 16.39 -4.39
C PHE A 103 2.59 17.81 -3.83
N TRP A 104 2.83 17.92 -2.52
CA TRP A 104 3.07 19.22 -1.88
C TRP A 104 4.29 19.94 -2.42
N THR A 105 5.38 19.22 -2.66
CA THR A 105 6.59 19.81 -3.26
C THR A 105 6.28 20.44 -4.61
N ASN A 106 5.46 19.78 -5.42
CA ASN A 106 5.08 20.29 -6.73
C ASN A 106 4.14 21.50 -6.63
N ASN A 107 3.10 21.42 -5.79
CA ASN A 107 2.16 22.53 -5.58
C ASN A 107 2.89 23.79 -5.06
N ILE A 108 3.79 23.62 -4.07
CA ILE A 108 4.60 24.72 -3.55
C ILE A 108 5.54 25.28 -4.62
N PHE A 109 6.09 24.44 -5.50
CA PHE A 109 6.95 24.90 -6.58
C PHE A 109 6.20 25.77 -7.59
N GLU A 110 5.01 25.37 -8.02
CA GLU A 110 4.15 26.17 -8.92
C GLU A 110 3.79 27.52 -8.30
N LEU A 111 3.36 27.52 -7.03
CA LEU A 111 3.04 28.73 -6.28
C LEU A 111 4.27 29.64 -6.13
N THR A 112 5.44 29.05 -5.86
CA THR A 112 6.70 29.81 -5.76
C THR A 112 7.08 30.43 -7.10
N SER A 113 6.91 29.70 -8.22
CA SER A 113 7.16 30.23 -9.56
C SER A 113 6.24 31.42 -9.85
N HIS A 114 4.94 31.28 -9.54
CA HIS A 114 3.98 32.36 -9.68
C HIS A 114 4.36 33.60 -8.84
N MET A 115 4.80 33.39 -7.59
CA MET A 115 5.27 34.47 -6.70
C MET A 115 6.51 35.18 -7.26
N LEU A 116 7.42 34.45 -7.91
CA LEU A 116 8.62 35.02 -8.52
C LEU A 116 8.30 35.84 -9.77
N GLU A 117 7.32 35.41 -10.57
CA GLU A 117 6.91 36.08 -11.81
C GLU A 117 6.05 37.33 -11.55
N ASN A 118 5.06 37.22 -10.66
CA ASN A 118 4.06 38.28 -10.44
C ASN A 118 4.37 39.16 -9.23
N GLY A 119 5.39 38.80 -8.45
CA GLY A 119 5.70 39.45 -7.18
C GLY A 119 4.70 39.08 -6.07
N THR A 120 5.09 39.34 -4.83
CA THR A 120 4.25 39.06 -3.64
C THR A 120 3.60 40.34 -3.08
N SER A 121 3.82 41.49 -3.73
CA SER A 121 3.47 42.82 -3.22
C SER A 121 1.97 43.08 -3.12
N ASP A 122 1.17 42.49 -4.01
CA ASP A 122 -0.29 42.67 -4.02
C ASP A 122 -1.04 41.57 -3.26
N CYS A 123 -0.32 40.60 -2.68
CA CYS A 123 -0.89 39.45 -1.96
C CYS A 123 -1.95 38.66 -2.74
N TYR A 124 -1.95 38.75 -4.07
CA TYR A 124 -2.75 37.91 -4.94
C TYR A 124 -2.03 36.58 -5.13
N LEU A 125 -2.37 35.61 -4.27
CA LEU A 125 -1.97 34.23 -4.44
C LEU A 125 -3.21 33.42 -4.80
N PRO A 126 -3.17 32.55 -5.83
CA PRO A 126 -4.27 31.63 -6.11
C PRO A 126 -4.60 30.77 -4.87
N GLU A 127 -3.57 30.37 -4.12
CA GLU A 127 -3.65 29.64 -2.85
C GLU A 127 -2.51 30.11 -1.91
N ASN A 128 -2.75 30.19 -0.59
CA ASN A 128 -1.74 30.60 0.41
C ASN A 128 -1.40 29.46 1.41
N PRO A 129 -0.82 28.33 0.94
CA PRO A 129 -0.48 27.20 1.80
C PRO A 129 0.70 27.47 2.74
N LEU A 130 1.47 28.54 2.48
CA LEU A 130 2.58 28.96 3.33
C LEU A 130 2.15 29.87 4.49
N PHE A 131 0.84 30.09 4.66
CA PHE A 131 0.28 30.98 5.69
C PHE A 131 0.97 32.36 5.72
N ILE A 132 1.32 32.89 4.55
CA ILE A 132 1.97 34.19 4.43
C ILE A 132 0.98 35.23 4.94
N ASN A 133 1.30 35.84 6.07
CA ASN A 133 0.43 36.81 6.72
C ASN A 133 0.46 38.14 5.97
N CYS A 134 -0.50 38.32 5.08
CA CYS A 134 -0.70 39.55 4.33
C CYS A 134 -1.49 40.57 5.14
N THR A 135 -0.87 41.17 6.16
CA THR A 135 -1.43 42.35 6.83
C THR A 135 -1.19 43.60 5.98
N LYS A 136 -2.19 44.47 5.86
CA LYS A 136 -2.15 45.76 5.12
C LYS A 136 -1.18 46.82 5.70
N GLU A 137 -0.15 46.41 6.42
CA GLU A 137 0.86 47.29 7.01
C GLU A 137 2.27 46.84 6.62
N HIS A 138 2.63 47.03 5.35
CA HIS A 138 4.05 47.11 4.96
C HIS A 138 4.28 48.35 4.10
N LYS A 139 4.09 49.52 4.73
CA LYS A 139 4.83 50.74 4.35
C LYS A 139 6.02 50.86 5.31
N GLU A 140 7.19 51.02 4.71
CA GLU A 140 8.44 51.48 5.34
C GLU A 140 9.17 50.49 6.26
N ASN A 141 10.10 49.73 5.68
CA ASN A 141 11.53 49.78 6.06
C ASN A 141 12.30 48.60 5.45
N HIS A 142 12.89 48.80 4.27
CA HIS A 142 13.99 47.96 3.78
C HIS A 142 15.20 48.80 3.42
N ILE A 143 15.91 49.28 4.45
CA ILE A 143 17.32 49.66 4.37
C ILE A 143 18.05 49.08 5.59
N ARG A 144 19.11 48.28 5.31
CA ARG A 144 20.11 47.65 6.22
C ARG A 144 19.61 46.42 7.00
N ASN A 145 20.32 45.30 7.12
CA ASN A 145 21.74 44.97 6.91
C ASN A 145 21.82 43.48 6.53
N LYS A 146 22.41 43.13 5.37
CA LYS A 146 22.87 41.76 5.10
C LYS A 146 24.15 41.52 5.92
N GLN A 147 23.99 41.12 7.19
CA GLN A 147 25.07 40.49 7.91
C GLN A 147 25.17 39.03 7.45
N SER A 148 26.28 38.74 6.80
CA SER A 148 26.82 37.41 6.52
C SER A 148 26.79 36.53 7.78
N LYS A 149 25.87 35.57 7.85
CA LYS A 149 26.00 34.40 8.73
C LYS A 149 26.91 33.38 8.04
N HIS A 150 28.21 33.63 8.04
CA HIS A 150 29.24 32.64 7.69
C HIS A 150 30.35 32.72 8.72
N GLU A 151 30.07 32.23 9.93
CA GLU A 151 31.14 31.90 10.88
C GLU A 151 30.65 30.95 11.97
N HIS A 152 30.20 29.76 11.60
CA HIS A 152 30.18 28.62 12.52
C HIS A 152 30.15 27.32 11.71
N HIS A 153 31.35 26.75 11.55
CA HIS A 153 31.66 25.31 11.42
C HIS A 153 33.02 25.18 10.72
N LYS A 154 34.11 25.37 11.47
CA LYS A 154 35.45 25.01 11.00
C LYS A 154 36.17 23.97 11.85
N ASN A 155 35.59 23.52 12.97
CA ASN A 155 36.32 22.69 13.94
C ASN A 155 35.76 21.28 14.19
N THR A 156 34.82 20.78 13.38
CA THR A 156 34.25 19.43 13.62
C THR A 156 34.55 18.43 12.50
N THR A 157 34.97 18.89 11.32
CA THR A 157 35.26 18.00 10.18
C THR A 157 36.72 17.55 10.12
N SER A 158 37.66 18.26 10.76
CA SER A 158 39.09 17.95 10.66
C SER A 158 39.48 16.62 11.32
N LEU A 159 38.70 16.14 12.29
CA LEU A 159 39.02 14.93 13.05
C LEU A 159 38.76 13.62 12.28
N LEU A 160 37.87 13.64 11.27
CA LEU A 160 37.52 12.45 10.47
C LEU A 160 38.37 12.33 9.19
N THR A 161 39.00 13.41 8.74
CA THR A 161 39.77 13.46 7.49
C THR A 161 41.17 12.88 7.57
N GLU A 162 41.80 12.84 8.75
CA GLU A 162 43.20 12.38 8.90
C GLU A 162 43.34 10.85 8.95
N THR A 163 42.24 10.10 9.07
CA THR A 163 42.27 8.64 9.32
C THR A 163 41.90 7.77 8.11
N LEU A 164 41.50 8.34 6.98
CA LEU A 164 41.07 7.59 5.80
C LEU A 164 41.95 7.93 4.58
N GLU A 165 42.69 6.95 4.07
CA GLU A 165 43.42 7.07 2.79
C GLU A 165 42.44 7.43 1.67
N LYS A 166 42.53 8.68 1.17
CA LYS A 166 41.65 9.19 0.10
C LYS A 166 42.08 8.58 -1.24
N ASN A 167 41.23 7.77 -1.86
CA ASN A 167 41.48 7.18 -3.19
C ASN A 167 40.95 8.10 -4.30
N ILE A 168 41.65 9.23 -4.51
CA ILE A 168 41.30 10.25 -5.50
C ILE A 168 42.33 10.23 -6.62
N ASN A 169 41.90 9.93 -7.83
CA ASN A 169 42.74 10.00 -9.03
C ASN A 169 42.51 11.34 -9.73
N TYR A 170 43.52 12.20 -9.77
CA TYR A 170 43.44 13.49 -10.47
C TYR A 170 43.70 13.30 -11.97
N THR A 171 42.89 13.98 -12.79
CA THR A 171 43.02 14.04 -14.25
C THR A 171 43.26 15.47 -14.70
N GLU A 172 43.59 15.68 -15.97
CA GLU A 172 43.87 17.01 -16.51
C GLU A 172 42.70 18.01 -16.37
N ARG A 173 41.45 17.53 -16.42
CA ARG A 173 40.22 18.36 -16.35
C ARG A 173 39.36 18.15 -15.09
N GLY A 174 39.69 17.19 -14.24
CA GLY A 174 38.81 16.81 -13.14
C GLY A 174 39.38 15.74 -12.21
N VAL A 175 38.53 15.09 -11.43
CA VAL A 175 38.91 14.02 -10.49
C VAL A 175 38.05 12.78 -10.69
N GLN A 176 38.63 11.62 -10.46
CA GLN A 176 37.96 10.33 -10.47
C GLN A 176 38.01 9.69 -9.08
N PHE A 177 36.86 9.25 -8.59
CA PHE A 177 36.71 8.54 -7.32
C PHE A 177 36.44 7.06 -7.61
N ASN A 178 37.02 6.17 -6.81
CA ASN A 178 36.77 4.74 -6.89
C ASN A 178 36.46 4.18 -5.50
N ILE A 179 35.51 3.25 -5.40
CA ILE A 179 35.24 2.53 -4.15
C ILE A 179 36.50 1.78 -3.70
N GLN A 180 36.79 1.86 -2.40
CA GLN A 180 37.92 1.15 -1.79
C GLN A 180 37.77 -0.38 -1.90
N PRO A 181 38.84 -1.15 -2.17
CA PRO A 181 38.77 -2.60 -2.41
C PRO A 181 38.08 -3.41 -1.30
N TRP A 182 38.21 -2.99 -0.04
CA TRP A 182 37.57 -3.63 1.12
C TRP A 182 36.05 -3.48 1.13
N ALA A 183 35.51 -2.34 0.67
CA ALA A 183 34.08 -2.10 0.56
C ALA A 183 33.46 -2.94 -0.58
N THR A 184 34.15 -3.05 -1.72
CA THR A 184 33.81 -4.03 -2.78
C THR A 184 33.90 -5.47 -2.31
N LYS A 185 34.84 -5.80 -1.42
CA LYS A 185 34.93 -7.13 -0.80
C LYS A 185 33.79 -7.39 0.19
N SER A 186 33.35 -6.41 0.99
CA SER A 186 32.16 -6.55 1.85
C SER A 186 30.88 -6.70 1.03
N LEU A 187 30.71 -5.93 -0.05
CA LEU A 187 29.62 -6.12 -1.02
C LEU A 187 29.65 -7.53 -1.64
N ARG A 188 30.85 -8.00 -2.02
CA ARG A 188 31.03 -9.37 -2.51
C ARG A 188 30.88 -10.43 -1.42
N LEU A 189 31.30 -10.22 -0.18
CA LEU A 189 31.19 -11.18 0.93
C LEU A 189 29.75 -11.33 1.38
N ILE A 190 28.97 -10.25 1.44
CA ILE A 190 27.52 -10.31 1.64
C ILE A 190 26.88 -11.16 0.51
N ASN A 191 27.34 -10.98 -0.73
CA ASN A 191 26.85 -11.74 -1.89
C ASN A 191 27.38 -13.19 -1.98
N HIS A 192 28.54 -13.51 -1.40
CA HIS A 192 29.27 -14.78 -1.64
C HIS A 192 29.32 -15.69 -0.40
N ALA A 193 29.33 -15.12 0.82
CA ALA A 193 29.33 -15.87 2.08
C ALA A 193 27.99 -16.58 2.33
N PHE A 194 26.87 -16.01 1.85
CA PHE A 194 25.57 -16.70 1.90
C PHE A 194 25.36 -17.66 0.73
N LYS A 195 26.04 -17.46 -0.41
CA LYS A 195 25.88 -18.28 -1.61
C LYS A 195 26.56 -19.65 -1.52
N ASN A 196 27.62 -19.79 -0.72
CA ASN A 196 28.46 -21.00 -0.77
C ASN A 196 28.35 -21.97 0.42
N ASN A 197 28.00 -21.53 1.63
CA ASN A 197 28.18 -22.40 2.81
C ASN A 197 26.91 -23.07 3.35
N VAL A 198 25.72 -22.67 2.91
CA VAL A 198 24.45 -23.33 3.30
C VAL A 198 23.74 -23.98 2.10
N TRP A 199 23.92 -23.41 0.90
CA TRP A 199 23.21 -23.84 -0.30
C TRP A 199 23.65 -25.18 -0.89
N ARG A 200 24.89 -25.63 -0.70
CA ARG A 200 25.30 -26.98 -1.18
C ARG A 200 24.73 -28.12 -0.34
N ALA A 201 24.33 -27.86 0.91
CA ALA A 201 23.67 -28.85 1.76
C ALA A 201 22.14 -28.84 1.61
N LEU A 202 21.55 -27.72 1.15
CA LEU A 202 20.09 -27.56 0.95
C LEU A 202 19.64 -27.58 -0.52
N ALA A 203 20.56 -27.62 -1.49
CA ALA A 203 20.25 -27.85 -2.90
C ALA A 203 19.88 -29.32 -3.20
N ALA A 204 19.17 -29.97 -2.27
CA ALA A 204 18.46 -31.20 -2.56
C ALA A 204 17.16 -30.82 -3.32
N THR A 205 17.26 -30.90 -4.65
CA THR A 205 16.13 -31.21 -5.54
C THR A 205 14.82 -30.42 -5.31
N HIS A 206 14.81 -29.11 -5.57
CA HIS A 206 13.55 -28.48 -6.01
C HIS A 206 13.34 -28.81 -7.49
N GLN A 207 12.82 -30.02 -7.72
CA GLN A 207 12.16 -30.35 -8.98
C GLN A 207 11.07 -29.29 -9.20
N LYS A 208 11.06 -28.65 -10.37
CA LYS A 208 10.08 -27.60 -10.74
C LYS A 208 8.68 -28.17 -10.51
N SER A 209 8.07 -27.81 -9.38
CA SER A 209 6.78 -28.37 -8.96
C SER A 209 5.72 -27.95 -9.97
N SER A 210 4.87 -28.88 -10.39
CA SER A 210 3.72 -28.61 -11.28
C SER A 210 2.70 -27.64 -10.68
N LYS A 211 2.83 -27.29 -9.39
CA LYS A 211 1.96 -26.35 -8.67
C LYS A 211 2.25 -24.87 -8.98
N HIS A 212 3.41 -24.56 -9.56
CA HIS A 212 3.81 -23.17 -9.80
C HIS A 212 3.26 -22.66 -11.12
N ILE A 213 2.50 -21.57 -11.06
CA ILE A 213 2.00 -20.86 -12.24
C ILE A 213 2.74 -19.53 -12.33
N SER A 214 3.57 -19.38 -13.37
CA SER A 214 4.40 -18.19 -13.56
C SER A 214 4.22 -17.53 -14.93
N LYS A 215 3.39 -18.10 -15.80
CA LYS A 215 3.08 -17.52 -17.11
C LYS A 215 1.64 -17.02 -17.06
N PRO A 216 1.41 -15.71 -17.19
CA PRO A 216 0.05 -15.21 -17.29
C PRO A 216 -0.54 -15.54 -18.65
N ALA A 217 -1.87 -15.52 -18.73
CA ALA A 217 -2.56 -15.66 -19.99
C ALA A 217 -2.80 -14.30 -20.66
N ALA A 218 -2.95 -13.24 -19.87
CA ALA A 218 -3.09 -11.87 -20.35
C ALA A 218 -2.52 -10.89 -19.33
N SER A 219 -2.00 -9.77 -19.82
CA SER A 219 -1.45 -8.67 -19.03
C SER A 219 -2.07 -7.35 -19.47
N TYR A 220 -2.87 -6.70 -18.62
CA TYR A 220 -3.42 -5.37 -18.93
C TYR A 220 -2.53 -4.30 -18.35
N PHE A 221 -2.20 -3.26 -19.11
CA PHE A 221 -1.24 -2.27 -18.63
C PHE A 221 -1.57 -0.83 -18.99
N LEU A 222 -0.84 0.10 -18.38
CA LEU A 222 -0.86 1.53 -18.69
C LEU A 222 0.46 1.98 -19.26
N THR A 223 0.46 3.11 -19.95
CA THR A 223 1.70 3.78 -20.40
C THR A 223 2.17 4.84 -19.40
N SER A 224 1.28 5.32 -18.53
CA SER A 224 1.59 6.32 -17.50
C SER A 224 2.26 5.68 -16.27
N PRO A 225 3.52 6.04 -15.95
CA PRO A 225 4.21 5.51 -14.77
C PRO A 225 3.51 5.96 -13.50
N TYR A 226 3.66 5.18 -12.43
CA TYR A 226 3.15 5.48 -11.10
C TYR A 226 1.62 5.65 -11.01
N ALA A 227 0.87 5.22 -12.03
CA ALA A 227 -0.59 5.26 -12.03
C ALA A 227 -1.23 4.33 -10.98
N ARG A 228 -0.47 3.32 -10.50
CA ARG A 228 -0.92 2.31 -9.52
C ARG A 228 -2.18 1.58 -9.97
N LEU A 229 -2.17 1.11 -11.21
CA LEU A 229 -3.23 0.27 -11.74
C LEU A 229 -3.50 -0.91 -10.80
N GLY A 230 -4.77 -1.30 -10.67
CA GLY A 230 -5.26 -2.36 -9.79
C GLY A 230 -4.88 -2.20 -8.32
N TRP A 231 -4.82 -0.95 -7.87
CA TRP A 231 -4.83 -0.64 -6.45
C TRP A 231 -6.09 -1.20 -5.77
N ALA A 232 -7.23 -1.08 -6.44
CA ALA A 232 -8.49 -1.71 -6.10
C ALA A 232 -9.02 -2.46 -7.32
N LEU A 233 -9.61 -3.62 -7.09
CA LEU A 233 -10.18 -4.49 -8.12
C LEU A 233 -11.56 -5.00 -7.68
N ILE A 234 -12.50 -5.05 -8.61
CA ILE A 234 -13.80 -5.68 -8.41
C ILE A 234 -14.30 -6.27 -9.72
N SER A 235 -15.14 -7.31 -9.61
CA SER A 235 -15.75 -8.04 -10.72
C SER A 235 -17.27 -7.94 -10.61
N ALA A 236 -17.96 -7.59 -11.70
CA ALA A 236 -19.42 -7.59 -11.80
C ALA A 236 -19.88 -7.46 -13.26
N ASP A 237 -21.10 -7.89 -13.57
CA ASP A 237 -21.73 -7.70 -14.89
C ASP A 237 -22.34 -6.28 -14.97
N LEU A 238 -21.53 -5.29 -15.39
CA LEU A 238 -21.91 -3.87 -15.36
C LEU A 238 -22.74 -3.44 -16.57
N ASN A 239 -22.68 -4.21 -17.66
CA ASN A 239 -23.44 -3.94 -18.88
C ASN A 239 -24.68 -4.84 -19.03
N GLN A 240 -24.87 -5.79 -18.10
CA GLN A 240 -25.93 -6.81 -18.09
C GLN A 240 -25.95 -7.74 -19.29
N ASP A 241 -24.78 -8.08 -19.83
CA ASP A 241 -24.65 -9.02 -20.93
C ASP A 241 -24.59 -10.49 -20.48
N GLY A 242 -24.58 -10.74 -19.18
CA GLY A 242 -24.52 -12.06 -18.55
C GLY A 242 -23.11 -12.56 -18.27
N TYR A 243 -22.08 -11.74 -18.49
CA TYR A 243 -20.68 -12.03 -18.19
C TYR A 243 -20.11 -11.05 -17.17
N GLU A 244 -19.20 -11.52 -16.31
CA GLU A 244 -18.56 -10.61 -15.36
C GLU A 244 -17.49 -9.75 -16.04
N ASP A 245 -17.52 -8.47 -15.73
CA ASP A 245 -16.57 -7.45 -16.17
C ASP A 245 -15.54 -7.15 -15.08
N LEU A 246 -14.36 -6.69 -15.49
CA LEU A 246 -13.31 -6.26 -14.57
C LEU A 246 -13.30 -4.74 -14.44
N VAL A 247 -13.30 -4.25 -13.20
CA VAL A 247 -13.02 -2.85 -12.87
C VAL A 247 -11.70 -2.74 -12.13
N ALA A 248 -10.82 -1.86 -12.61
CA ALA A 248 -9.52 -1.62 -12.03
C ALA A 248 -9.29 -0.13 -11.71
N GLY A 249 -8.98 0.15 -10.44
CA GLY A 249 -8.62 1.49 -9.97
C GLY A 249 -7.14 1.80 -10.15
N ALA A 250 -6.84 3.02 -10.60
CA ALA A 250 -5.50 3.58 -10.78
C ALA A 250 -5.40 4.96 -10.10
N PRO A 251 -5.41 5.03 -8.75
CA PRO A 251 -5.48 6.30 -8.01
C PRO A 251 -4.23 7.18 -8.15
N GLY A 252 -3.12 6.64 -8.64
CA GLY A 252 -1.91 7.41 -8.93
C GLY A 252 -1.92 8.10 -10.30
N TYR A 253 -2.93 7.84 -11.13
CA TYR A 253 -3.00 8.41 -12.49
C TYR A 253 -2.95 9.94 -12.45
N SER A 254 -2.14 10.51 -13.34
CA SER A 254 -1.83 11.94 -13.38
C SER A 254 -1.83 12.44 -14.82
N THR A 255 -2.26 13.68 -15.02
CA THR A 255 -2.15 14.40 -16.29
C THR A 255 -1.38 15.70 -16.08
N MET A 256 -0.99 16.38 -17.16
CA MET A 256 -0.24 17.64 -17.05
C MET A 256 -1.05 18.68 -16.26
N GLY A 257 -0.47 19.20 -15.17
CA GLY A 257 -1.13 20.15 -14.26
C GLY A 257 -2.07 19.51 -13.23
N HIS A 258 -2.26 18.18 -13.26
CA HIS A 258 -3.19 17.47 -12.40
C HIS A 258 -2.57 16.15 -11.90
N PHE A 259 -1.97 16.21 -10.71
CA PHE A 259 -1.26 15.09 -10.10
C PHE A 259 -2.20 14.21 -9.26
N GLN A 260 -2.09 12.89 -9.41
CA GLN A 260 -2.84 11.88 -8.65
C GLN A 260 -4.37 12.14 -8.61
N ILE A 261 -4.94 12.62 -9.72
CA ILE A 261 -6.39 12.75 -9.84
C ILE A 261 -7.07 11.39 -9.75
N GLY A 262 -6.39 10.35 -10.24
CA GLY A 262 -6.87 8.98 -10.26
C GLY A 262 -7.82 8.68 -11.41
N ARG A 263 -7.90 7.40 -11.78
CA ARG A 263 -8.72 6.91 -12.90
C ARG A 263 -9.20 5.50 -12.61
N VAL A 264 -10.32 5.11 -13.19
CA VAL A 264 -10.88 3.75 -13.15
C VAL A 264 -11.10 3.25 -14.57
N TYR A 265 -10.70 2.02 -14.82
CA TYR A 265 -10.84 1.34 -16.12
C TYR A 265 -11.83 0.20 -15.98
N VAL A 266 -12.72 0.07 -16.96
CA VAL A 266 -13.65 -1.04 -17.09
C VAL A 266 -13.30 -1.84 -18.34
N VAL A 267 -13.20 -3.15 -18.17
CA VAL A 267 -12.94 -4.12 -19.23
C VAL A 267 -14.07 -5.12 -19.24
N TYR A 268 -14.83 -5.16 -20.33
CA TYR A 268 -15.98 -6.04 -20.44
C TYR A 268 -15.57 -7.48 -20.70
N GLY A 269 -16.23 -8.38 -19.97
CA GLY A 269 -16.16 -9.81 -20.20
C GLY A 269 -16.91 -10.21 -21.46
N ASN A 270 -16.69 -11.44 -21.90
CA ASN A 270 -17.57 -12.08 -22.87
C ASN A 270 -17.68 -13.58 -22.58
N GLN A 271 -18.27 -14.34 -23.50
CA GLN A 271 -18.39 -15.79 -23.37
C GLN A 271 -17.08 -16.52 -23.07
N SER A 272 -15.93 -15.99 -23.51
CA SER A 272 -14.61 -16.57 -23.26
C SER A 272 -13.94 -16.08 -21.97
N GLY A 273 -14.62 -15.22 -21.19
CA GLY A 273 -14.07 -14.48 -20.07
C GLY A 273 -13.52 -13.12 -20.50
N LEU A 274 -12.59 -12.58 -19.70
CA LEU A 274 -11.87 -11.35 -20.05
C LEU A 274 -11.01 -11.56 -21.31
N PRO A 275 -10.69 -10.49 -22.08
CA PRO A 275 -9.84 -10.59 -23.27
C PRO A 275 -8.49 -11.28 -22.96
N PRO A 276 -8.16 -12.44 -23.56
CA PRO A 276 -6.94 -13.19 -23.27
C PRO A 276 -5.74 -12.65 -24.07
N GLU A 277 -5.60 -11.32 -24.13
CA GLU A 277 -4.50 -10.63 -24.81
C GLU A 277 -3.90 -9.54 -23.93
N ASP A 278 -2.62 -9.24 -24.16
CA ASP A 278 -1.99 -8.10 -23.50
C ASP A 278 -2.62 -6.79 -24.04
N MET A 279 -3.06 -5.92 -23.14
CA MET A 279 -3.92 -4.78 -23.48
C MET A 279 -3.47 -3.49 -22.80
N ASP A 280 -3.22 -2.45 -23.58
CA ASP A 280 -3.04 -1.09 -23.06
C ASP A 280 -4.42 -0.48 -22.75
N LEU A 281 -4.73 -0.30 -21.46
CA LEU A 281 -6.01 0.18 -21.00
C LEU A 281 -6.25 1.66 -21.32
N ASP A 282 -5.20 2.47 -21.54
CA ASP A 282 -5.37 3.87 -21.94
C ASP A 282 -6.02 3.98 -23.33
N GLY A 283 -5.85 2.97 -24.19
CA GLY A 283 -6.36 2.97 -25.56
C GLY A 283 -7.44 1.93 -25.87
N LYS A 284 -7.58 0.87 -25.06
CA LYS A 284 -8.44 -0.28 -25.34
C LYS A 284 -9.46 -0.62 -24.25
N ALA A 285 -9.46 0.05 -23.10
CA ALA A 285 -10.51 -0.16 -22.10
C ALA A 285 -11.88 0.24 -22.68
N ASP A 286 -12.93 -0.50 -22.32
CA ASP A 286 -14.28 -0.27 -22.84
C ASP A 286 -14.90 1.00 -22.25
N GLN A 287 -14.62 1.28 -20.98
CA GLN A 287 -14.95 2.55 -20.34
C GLN A 287 -13.82 3.05 -19.44
N ILE A 288 -13.64 4.37 -19.40
CA ILE A 288 -12.65 5.06 -18.57
C ILE A 288 -13.37 6.16 -17.80
N LEU A 289 -13.28 6.10 -16.47
CA LEU A 289 -13.80 7.12 -15.55
C LEU A 289 -12.63 7.86 -14.92
N GLU A 290 -12.63 9.18 -14.99
CA GLU A 290 -11.52 10.02 -14.54
C GLU A 290 -11.93 10.89 -13.34
N GLY A 291 -11.05 10.97 -12.33
CA GLY A 291 -11.22 11.89 -11.22
C GLY A 291 -10.94 13.34 -11.62
N HIS A 292 -11.62 14.30 -10.99
CA HIS A 292 -11.45 15.73 -11.30
C HIS A 292 -10.76 16.53 -10.19
N GLN A 293 -10.62 15.95 -8.99
CA GLN A 293 -10.03 16.64 -7.85
C GLN A 293 -8.51 16.42 -7.82
N PRO A 294 -7.70 17.51 -7.75
CA PRO A 294 -6.25 17.40 -7.61
C PRO A 294 -5.87 16.53 -6.42
N SER A 295 -5.01 15.53 -6.63
CA SER A 295 -4.59 14.58 -5.60
C SER A 295 -5.79 13.92 -4.87
N GLY A 296 -6.93 13.79 -5.55
CA GLY A 296 -8.13 13.16 -5.00
C GLY A 296 -7.98 11.64 -4.82
N ARG A 297 -7.07 11.03 -5.58
CA ARG A 297 -6.83 9.58 -5.64
C ARG A 297 -8.09 8.79 -5.97
N PHE A 298 -8.83 9.24 -6.98
CA PHE A 298 -10.03 8.56 -7.47
C PHE A 298 -9.71 7.12 -7.90
N GLY A 299 -10.54 6.16 -7.52
CA GLY A 299 -10.28 4.74 -7.75
C GLY A 299 -9.48 4.05 -6.65
N SER A 300 -9.39 4.64 -5.45
CA SER A 300 -8.70 4.01 -4.30
C SER A 300 -9.49 2.85 -3.67
N ALA A 301 -10.82 2.86 -3.82
CA ALA A 301 -11.73 1.83 -3.36
C ALA A 301 -12.90 1.73 -4.34
N LEU A 302 -13.47 0.54 -4.50
CA LEU A 302 -14.53 0.23 -5.45
C LEU A 302 -15.60 -0.63 -4.76
N ALA A 303 -16.86 -0.39 -5.05
CA ALA A 303 -17.96 -1.28 -4.71
C ALA A 303 -19.01 -1.27 -5.83
N VAL A 304 -19.58 -2.44 -6.12
CA VAL A 304 -20.66 -2.60 -7.08
C VAL A 304 -21.94 -2.97 -6.32
N LEU A 305 -23.01 -2.26 -6.61
CA LEU A 305 -24.34 -2.43 -6.01
C LEU A 305 -25.38 -1.75 -6.91
N ASP A 306 -26.64 -2.12 -6.79
CA ASP A 306 -27.75 -1.35 -7.38
C ASP A 306 -28.19 -0.28 -6.37
N PHE A 307 -27.66 0.93 -6.50
CA PHE A 307 -27.84 1.99 -5.48
C PHE A 307 -29.16 2.75 -5.66
N ASN A 308 -29.69 2.75 -6.89
CA ASN A 308 -30.93 3.43 -7.26
C ASN A 308 -32.14 2.47 -7.42
N GLU A 309 -31.93 1.17 -7.19
CA GLU A 309 -32.90 0.07 -7.28
C GLU A 309 -33.59 -0.03 -8.66
N ASP A 310 -32.87 0.25 -9.74
CA ASP A 310 -33.39 0.14 -11.11
C ASP A 310 -33.18 -1.24 -11.74
N GLY A 311 -32.51 -2.14 -11.01
CA GLY A 311 -32.18 -3.49 -11.43
C GLY A 311 -30.85 -3.60 -12.17
N VAL A 312 -30.11 -2.50 -12.37
CA VAL A 312 -28.80 -2.47 -13.05
C VAL A 312 -27.67 -2.20 -12.03
N PRO A 313 -26.52 -2.89 -12.13
CA PRO A 313 -25.40 -2.62 -11.24
C PRO A 313 -24.79 -1.22 -11.46
N ASP A 314 -24.67 -0.47 -10.37
CA ASP A 314 -23.97 0.80 -10.28
C ASP A 314 -22.55 0.61 -9.73
N LEU A 315 -21.69 1.60 -9.96
CA LEU A 315 -20.32 1.61 -9.46
C LEU A 315 -20.08 2.78 -8.50
N ALA A 316 -19.76 2.47 -7.25
CA ALA A 316 -19.28 3.43 -6.26
C ALA A 316 -17.74 3.46 -6.22
N ILE A 317 -17.17 4.66 -6.31
CA ILE A 317 -15.73 4.89 -6.42
C ILE A 317 -15.26 5.84 -5.32
N GLY A 318 -14.28 5.40 -4.52
CA GLY A 318 -13.68 6.16 -3.45
C GLY A 318 -12.54 7.08 -3.92
N ALA A 319 -12.52 8.30 -3.38
CA ALA A 319 -11.46 9.29 -3.56
C ALA A 319 -11.07 9.88 -2.18
N PRO A 320 -10.34 9.12 -1.34
CA PRO A 320 -10.10 9.46 0.06
C PRO A 320 -9.18 10.66 0.27
N SER A 321 -8.51 11.16 -0.77
CA SER A 321 -7.58 12.30 -0.66
C SER A 321 -8.18 13.62 -1.15
N VAL A 322 -9.48 13.67 -1.50
CA VAL A 322 -10.15 14.94 -1.85
C VAL A 322 -10.00 15.96 -0.74
N GLY A 323 -9.59 17.19 -1.10
CA GLY A 323 -9.30 18.28 -0.16
C GLY A 323 -7.87 18.25 0.39
N SER A 324 -6.99 17.41 -0.16
CA SER A 324 -5.56 17.37 0.14
C SER A 324 -4.86 18.69 -0.17
N GLN A 325 -5.24 19.42 -1.24
CA GLN A 325 -4.65 20.73 -1.57
C GLN A 325 -4.85 21.78 -0.46
N PHE A 326 -5.83 21.56 0.43
CA PHE A 326 -6.13 22.42 1.58
C PHE A 326 -5.71 21.81 2.92
N LEU A 327 -4.92 20.73 2.93
CA LEU A 327 -4.56 19.94 4.12
C LEU A 327 -5.77 19.40 4.90
N THR A 328 -6.94 19.28 4.26
CA THR A 328 -8.16 18.85 4.94
C THR A 328 -8.44 17.37 4.80
N TYR A 329 -8.07 16.72 3.69
CA TYR A 329 -8.28 15.27 3.45
C TYR A 329 -9.69 14.80 3.83
N LYS A 330 -10.71 15.52 3.35
CA LYS A 330 -12.12 15.20 3.59
C LYS A 330 -12.52 13.88 2.91
N GLY A 331 -12.02 13.64 1.71
CA GLY A 331 -12.41 12.49 0.89
C GLY A 331 -13.83 12.60 0.33
N ALA A 332 -14.13 11.76 -0.66
CA ALA A 332 -15.44 11.67 -1.30
C ALA A 332 -15.69 10.27 -1.87
N VAL A 333 -16.96 9.95 -2.11
CA VAL A 333 -17.38 8.78 -2.89
C VAL A 333 -18.26 9.25 -4.03
N TYR A 334 -18.03 8.73 -5.23
CA TYR A 334 -18.78 9.06 -6.44
C TYR A 334 -19.50 7.79 -6.92
N VAL A 335 -20.81 7.87 -7.15
CA VAL A 335 -21.61 6.75 -7.65
C VAL A 335 -22.03 7.04 -9.08
N TYR A 336 -21.73 6.10 -9.96
CA TYR A 336 -22.05 6.12 -11.38
C TYR A 336 -23.12 5.08 -11.64
N PHE A 337 -24.28 5.51 -12.14
CA PHE A 337 -25.38 4.59 -12.40
C PHE A 337 -25.13 3.78 -13.65
N GLY A 338 -25.53 2.51 -13.60
CA GLY A 338 -25.55 1.61 -14.75
C GLY A 338 -26.68 1.95 -15.71
N THR A 339 -26.57 1.47 -16.94
CA THR A 339 -27.66 1.44 -17.91
C THR A 339 -27.53 0.19 -18.74
N GLU A 340 -28.58 -0.62 -18.75
CA GLU A 340 -28.64 -1.90 -19.48
C GLU A 340 -28.14 -1.72 -20.93
N GLY A 341 -27.15 -2.53 -21.33
CA GLY A 341 -26.55 -2.53 -22.66
C GLY A 341 -25.69 -1.31 -23.01
N ARG A 342 -25.53 -0.32 -22.13
CA ARG A 342 -24.66 0.86 -22.33
C ARG A 342 -23.54 0.98 -21.30
N GLY A 343 -23.63 0.26 -20.18
CA GLY A 343 -22.68 0.34 -19.08
C GLY A 343 -22.90 1.55 -18.19
N LEU A 344 -21.83 2.06 -17.57
CA LEU A 344 -21.91 3.13 -16.58
C LEU A 344 -22.11 4.50 -17.22
N ALA A 345 -22.75 5.40 -16.48
CA ALA A 345 -22.90 6.80 -16.83
C ALA A 345 -21.52 7.49 -17.01
N PRO A 346 -21.39 8.50 -17.90
CA PRO A 346 -20.13 9.18 -18.14
C PRO A 346 -19.73 10.18 -17.04
N GLN A 347 -20.65 10.49 -16.12
CA GLN A 347 -20.50 11.43 -15.02
C GLN A 347 -21.17 10.87 -13.78
N PRO A 348 -20.69 11.22 -12.56
CA PRO A 348 -21.27 10.68 -11.34
C PRO A 348 -22.68 11.20 -11.13
N ASN A 349 -23.61 10.29 -10.84
CA ASN A 349 -25.01 10.61 -10.54
C ASN A 349 -25.17 11.10 -9.10
N VAL A 350 -24.40 10.52 -8.16
CA VAL A 350 -24.41 10.89 -6.75
C VAL A 350 -22.99 11.11 -6.27
N THR A 351 -22.78 12.22 -5.56
CA THR A 351 -21.52 12.49 -4.86
C THR A 351 -21.77 12.53 -3.36
N ILE A 352 -21.01 11.76 -2.59
CA ILE A 352 -21.09 11.68 -1.13
C ILE A 352 -19.85 12.30 -0.51
N THR A 353 -20.02 13.28 0.37
CA THR A 353 -18.92 14.07 0.93
C THR A 353 -18.83 14.01 2.45
N CYS A 354 -17.62 14.15 2.99
CA CYS A 354 -17.42 14.33 4.43
C CYS A 354 -17.13 15.79 4.78
N GLN A 355 -17.76 16.28 5.85
CA GLN A 355 -17.55 17.66 6.30
C GLN A 355 -16.35 17.80 7.25
N TYR A 356 -15.94 16.73 7.94
CA TYR A 356 -14.84 16.78 8.89
C TYR A 356 -13.48 16.73 8.18
N SER A 357 -12.49 17.40 8.74
CA SER A 357 -11.10 17.24 8.30
C SER A 357 -10.60 15.85 8.70
N TYR A 358 -9.76 15.28 7.85
CA TYR A 358 -9.12 13.98 7.98
C TYR A 358 -10.12 12.81 8.01
N CYS A 359 -11.31 12.94 7.40
CA CYS A 359 -12.18 11.77 7.27
C CYS A 359 -11.53 10.70 6.40
N ASN A 360 -10.84 11.12 5.34
CA ASN A 360 -10.42 10.25 4.24
C ASN A 360 -11.58 9.36 3.76
N PHE A 361 -12.74 9.98 3.57
CA PHE A 361 -13.97 9.30 3.24
C PHE A 361 -13.87 8.57 1.89
N GLY A 362 -14.35 7.33 1.82
CA GLY A 362 -14.13 6.46 0.67
C GLY A 362 -12.80 5.70 0.71
N TRP A 363 -12.23 5.48 1.90
CA TRP A 363 -11.01 4.67 2.07
C TRP A 363 -11.26 3.20 1.77
N SER A 364 -12.38 2.67 2.26
CA SER A 364 -12.87 1.31 1.99
C SER A 364 -14.35 1.39 1.64
N LEU A 365 -14.78 0.57 0.69
CA LEU A 365 -16.17 0.49 0.23
C LEU A 365 -16.60 -0.98 0.25
N LEU A 366 -17.87 -1.20 0.58
CA LEU A 366 -18.48 -2.52 0.58
C LEU A 366 -19.97 -2.39 0.23
N ALA A 367 -20.47 -3.34 -0.57
CA ALA A 367 -21.89 -3.54 -0.79
C ALA A 367 -22.41 -4.62 0.18
N ALA A 368 -23.42 -4.29 0.98
CA ALA A 368 -24.03 -5.24 1.92
C ALA A 368 -25.45 -4.80 2.28
N ASP A 369 -26.36 -5.73 2.48
CA ASP A 369 -27.74 -5.44 2.94
C ASP A 369 -27.74 -5.03 4.43
N VAL A 370 -27.79 -3.73 4.71
CA VAL A 370 -27.66 -3.16 6.07
C VAL A 370 -29.03 -2.94 6.71
N ASP A 371 -30.07 -2.68 5.92
CA ASP A 371 -31.43 -2.49 6.42
C ASP A 371 -32.28 -3.80 6.44
N GLY A 372 -31.79 -4.87 5.83
CA GLY A 372 -32.43 -6.18 5.79
C GLY A 372 -33.53 -6.27 4.72
N ASN A 373 -33.50 -5.40 3.71
CA ASN A 373 -34.51 -5.36 2.65
C ASN A 373 -34.22 -6.32 1.48
N GLY A 374 -33.03 -6.95 1.47
CA GLY A 374 -32.58 -7.89 0.43
C GLY A 374 -31.76 -7.26 -0.70
N ASN A 375 -31.69 -5.93 -0.78
CA ASN A 375 -30.83 -5.17 -1.69
C ASN A 375 -29.55 -4.74 -0.96
N ALA A 376 -28.48 -4.55 -1.72
CA ALA A 376 -27.20 -4.17 -1.14
C ALA A 376 -27.12 -2.65 -0.93
N ASP A 377 -26.71 -2.22 0.25
CA ASP A 377 -26.47 -0.83 0.60
C ASP A 377 -24.98 -0.48 0.50
N LEU A 378 -24.71 0.81 0.35
CA LEU A 378 -23.33 1.31 0.28
C LEU A 378 -22.77 1.52 1.69
N VAL A 379 -21.79 0.72 2.07
CA VAL A 379 -21.03 0.87 3.32
C VAL A 379 -19.68 1.55 3.02
N VAL A 380 -19.35 2.59 3.79
CA VAL A 380 -18.13 3.40 3.61
C VAL A 380 -17.33 3.46 4.90
N GLY A 381 -16.06 3.06 4.82
CA GLY A 381 -15.10 3.18 5.93
C GLY A 381 -14.28 4.46 5.85
N SER A 382 -14.03 5.06 7.01
CA SER A 382 -13.28 6.31 7.18
C SER A 382 -12.33 6.21 8.38
N PRO A 383 -11.21 5.45 8.27
CA PRO A 383 -10.36 5.09 9.41
C PRO A 383 -9.68 6.27 10.10
N TYR A 384 -9.43 7.37 9.38
CA TYR A 384 -8.74 8.54 9.91
C TYR A 384 -9.68 9.57 10.52
N ALA A 385 -10.99 9.38 10.33
CA ALA A 385 -11.97 10.31 10.82
C ALA A 385 -11.92 10.47 12.35
N PRO A 386 -12.33 11.63 12.88
CA PRO A 386 -12.32 11.88 14.32
C PRO A 386 -13.12 10.83 15.11
N GLY A 387 -14.38 10.55 14.74
CA GLY A 387 -15.26 9.58 15.42
C GLY A 387 -15.34 9.80 16.94
N GLY A 388 -15.52 11.05 17.37
CA GLY A 388 -15.49 11.43 18.78
C GLY A 388 -14.09 11.50 19.43
N GLY A 389 -13.00 11.30 18.68
CA GLY A 389 -11.62 11.38 19.16
C GLY A 389 -10.58 11.72 18.07
N LYS A 390 -9.35 11.24 18.25
CA LYS A 390 -8.26 11.45 17.28
C LYS A 390 -8.10 10.19 16.44
N GLN A 391 -8.44 10.26 15.14
CA GLN A 391 -8.33 9.14 14.20
C GLN A 391 -8.91 7.84 14.78
N ARG A 392 -10.08 7.91 15.43
CA ARG A 392 -10.76 6.70 15.88
C ARG A 392 -11.30 5.92 14.68
N GLY A 393 -11.75 6.66 13.69
CA GLY A 393 -12.42 6.16 12.50
C GLY A 393 -13.91 5.94 12.73
N PHE A 394 -14.67 5.88 11.65
CA PHE A 394 -16.07 5.49 11.66
C PHE A 394 -16.41 4.70 10.40
N VAL A 395 -17.54 4.01 10.44
CA VAL A 395 -18.17 3.35 9.28
C VAL A 395 -19.60 3.84 9.19
N VAL A 396 -20.04 4.16 7.97
CA VAL A 396 -21.40 4.60 7.67
C VAL A 396 -22.01 3.75 6.57
N ALA A 397 -23.33 3.67 6.53
CA ALA A 397 -24.06 3.07 5.42
C ALA A 397 -25.15 3.99 4.87
N PHE A 398 -25.35 3.93 3.56
CA PHE A 398 -26.40 4.62 2.82
C PHE A 398 -27.29 3.59 2.17
N TYR A 399 -28.56 3.55 2.59
CA TYR A 399 -29.51 2.57 2.09
C TYR A 399 -29.84 2.80 0.64
N SER A 400 -29.80 1.75 -0.17
CA SER A 400 -30.31 1.73 -1.54
C SER A 400 -31.80 2.12 -1.53
N HIS A 401 -32.24 2.87 -2.54
CA HIS A 401 -33.66 3.19 -2.70
C HIS A 401 -34.02 3.58 -4.12
N PHE A 402 -35.23 3.20 -4.54
CA PHE A 402 -35.81 3.63 -5.81
C PHE A 402 -35.72 5.15 -6.01
N ASN A 403 -35.27 5.58 -7.19
CA ASN A 403 -35.24 6.97 -7.66
C ASN A 403 -34.26 7.92 -6.91
N ARG A 404 -33.08 7.43 -6.52
CA ARG A 404 -32.03 8.23 -5.85
C ARG A 404 -31.41 9.37 -6.68
N SER A 405 -31.80 9.50 -7.95
CA SER A 405 -31.27 10.51 -8.88
C SER A 405 -31.53 11.97 -8.47
N ASP A 406 -32.53 12.24 -7.63
CA ASP A 406 -32.92 13.61 -7.23
C ASP A 406 -31.99 14.25 -6.16
N GLN A 407 -31.11 13.47 -5.51
CA GLN A 407 -30.27 13.92 -4.40
C GLN A 407 -28.77 13.96 -4.75
N GLY A 408 -28.41 14.41 -5.96
CA GLY A 408 -27.04 14.32 -6.53
C GLY A 408 -25.85 14.75 -5.66
N LEU A 409 -26.07 15.38 -4.50
CA LEU A 409 -25.09 15.56 -3.43
C LEU A 409 -25.62 15.04 -2.08
N LEU A 410 -24.91 14.09 -1.49
CA LEU A 410 -25.11 13.58 -0.12
C LEU A 410 -23.93 13.94 0.78
N SER A 411 -24.17 13.92 2.07
CA SER A 411 -23.15 14.07 3.09
C SER A 411 -23.18 12.92 4.09
N VAL A 412 -22.12 12.76 4.87
CA VAL A 412 -22.08 11.81 5.99
C VAL A 412 -23.25 11.99 6.99
N GLN A 413 -23.84 13.19 7.09
CA GLN A 413 -24.98 13.44 7.97
C GLN A 413 -26.28 12.80 7.46
N ASP A 414 -26.33 12.49 6.17
CA ASP A 414 -27.46 11.84 5.51
C ASP A 414 -27.37 10.30 5.57
N ALA A 415 -26.33 9.77 6.23
CA ALA A 415 -26.17 8.33 6.41
C ALA A 415 -27.29 7.73 7.26
N ASN A 416 -27.80 6.58 6.84
CA ASN A 416 -28.91 5.90 7.52
C ASN A 416 -28.42 5.09 8.73
N TRP A 417 -27.16 4.63 8.70
CA TRP A 417 -26.54 3.86 9.75
C TRP A 417 -25.09 4.31 9.95
N MET A 418 -24.62 4.38 11.20
CA MET A 418 -23.27 4.83 11.54
C MET A 418 -22.78 4.19 12.84
N VAL A 419 -21.50 3.80 12.85
CA VAL A 419 -20.78 3.35 14.05
C VAL A 419 -19.39 4.01 14.11
N GLU A 420 -18.96 4.38 15.31
CA GLU A 420 -17.69 5.05 15.56
C GLU A 420 -16.70 4.13 16.28
N GLY A 421 -15.41 4.30 16.00
CA GLY A 421 -14.33 3.60 16.69
C GLY A 421 -14.20 4.00 18.16
N GLU A 422 -13.78 3.06 19.00
CA GLU A 422 -13.71 3.26 20.46
C GLU A 422 -12.39 3.94 20.90
N GLU A 423 -11.28 3.64 20.23
CA GLU A 423 -9.92 4.04 20.65
C GLU A 423 -9.25 4.99 19.63
N ASN A 424 -8.50 5.97 20.15
CA ASN A 424 -7.73 6.91 19.33
C ASN A 424 -6.64 6.18 18.52
N TYR A 425 -6.50 6.54 17.24
CA TYR A 425 -5.55 5.97 16.30
C TYR A 425 -5.71 4.46 16.07
N ALA A 426 -6.90 3.91 16.34
CA ALA A 426 -7.19 2.50 16.09
C ALA A 426 -7.58 2.22 14.63
N TRP A 427 -7.87 3.27 13.86
CA TRP A 427 -8.20 3.21 12.43
C TRP A 427 -9.38 2.28 12.14
N PHE A 428 -10.47 2.45 12.89
CA PHE A 428 -11.69 1.67 12.71
C PHE A 428 -12.34 1.95 11.35
N GLY A 429 -12.68 0.91 10.59
CA GLY A 429 -13.18 1.05 9.22
C GLY A 429 -12.08 0.97 8.15
N PHE A 430 -10.87 0.52 8.52
CA PHE A 430 -9.77 0.37 7.57
C PHE A 430 -10.06 -0.68 6.49
N SER A 431 -10.66 -1.79 6.89
CA SER A 431 -11.11 -2.87 6.01
C SER A 431 -12.55 -3.24 6.36
N LEU A 432 -13.30 -3.68 5.35
CA LEU A 432 -14.70 -4.05 5.45
C LEU A 432 -14.92 -5.39 4.76
N ALA A 433 -15.75 -6.23 5.35
CA ALA A 433 -16.27 -7.44 4.71
C ALA A 433 -17.69 -7.70 5.22
N SER A 434 -18.47 -8.47 4.46
CA SER A 434 -19.82 -8.89 4.85
C SER A 434 -20.01 -10.39 4.67
N CYS A 435 -20.86 -10.97 5.51
CA CYS A 435 -21.23 -12.38 5.43
C CYS A 435 -22.73 -12.53 5.67
N GLN A 436 -23.41 -13.20 4.73
CA GLN A 436 -24.82 -13.53 4.92
C GLN A 436 -24.93 -14.75 5.85
N LEU A 437 -25.48 -14.56 7.05
CA LEU A 437 -25.98 -15.62 7.92
C LEU A 437 -27.48 -15.85 7.59
N GLU A 438 -28.07 -16.96 8.04
CA GLU A 438 -29.40 -17.42 7.57
C GLU A 438 -30.45 -16.29 7.43
N ASN A 439 -30.60 -15.45 8.45
CA ASN A 439 -31.51 -14.30 8.43
C ASN A 439 -30.84 -12.98 8.85
N VAL A 440 -29.51 -12.89 8.79
CA VAL A 440 -28.77 -11.73 9.28
C VAL A 440 -27.57 -11.44 8.40
N THR A 441 -27.47 -10.20 7.91
CA THR A 441 -26.24 -9.69 7.32
C THR A 441 -25.26 -9.35 8.43
N LEU A 442 -24.13 -10.04 8.48
CA LEU A 442 -23.06 -9.74 9.41
C LEU A 442 -22.06 -8.79 8.74
N LEU A 443 -21.90 -7.60 9.30
CA LEU A 443 -20.88 -6.63 8.87
C LEU A 443 -19.61 -6.80 9.71
N LEU A 444 -18.47 -6.95 9.04
CA LEU A 444 -17.16 -7.16 9.64
C LEU A 444 -16.28 -5.93 9.40
N ILE A 445 -15.74 -5.35 10.47
CA ILE A 445 -15.00 -4.10 10.43
C ILE A 445 -13.62 -4.28 11.05
N GLY A 446 -12.57 -3.93 10.31
CA GLY A 446 -11.18 -3.98 10.76
C GLY A 446 -10.71 -2.70 11.44
N SER A 447 -9.91 -2.86 12.50
CA SER A 447 -9.22 -1.80 13.25
C SER A 447 -7.77 -2.23 13.52
N PRO A 448 -6.89 -2.15 12.52
CA PRO A 448 -5.58 -2.81 12.54
C PRO A 448 -4.60 -2.20 13.55
N THR A 449 -4.76 -0.95 13.98
CA THR A 449 -3.84 -0.28 14.90
C THR A 449 -4.34 -0.24 16.34
N TRP A 450 -5.39 -0.99 16.65
CA TRP A 450 -5.90 -1.21 18.01
C TRP A 450 -4.79 -1.63 18.99
N LYS A 451 -4.86 -1.16 20.24
CA LYS A 451 -3.87 -1.44 21.28
C LYS A 451 -4.51 -2.18 22.45
N THR A 452 -3.75 -3.08 23.07
CA THR A 452 -4.24 -3.80 24.25
C THR A 452 -3.43 -3.40 25.47
N CYS A 453 -4.12 -2.92 26.50
CA CYS A 453 -3.56 -2.65 27.82
C CYS A 453 -3.98 -3.78 28.77
N SER A 454 -3.04 -4.65 29.16
CA SER A 454 -3.31 -5.78 30.08
C SER A 454 -3.47 -5.32 31.55
N SER A 455 -3.03 -4.10 31.88
CA SER A 455 -3.21 -3.45 33.19
C SER A 455 -2.92 -1.96 33.03
N CYS A 456 -3.92 -1.09 33.13
CA CYS A 456 -3.72 0.37 33.16
C CYS A 456 -3.20 0.80 34.54
N ASN A 457 -2.03 0.30 34.93
CA ASN A 457 -1.29 0.78 36.09
C ASN A 457 -0.24 1.79 35.59
N PRO A 458 -0.28 3.08 36.00
CA PRO A 458 0.58 4.13 35.46
C PRO A 458 2.09 3.93 35.69
N LEU A 459 2.48 2.90 36.44
CA LEU A 459 3.86 2.60 36.81
C LEU A 459 4.51 1.47 35.97
N LEU A 460 3.74 0.70 35.18
CA LEU A 460 4.24 -0.42 34.35
C LEU A 460 3.41 -0.52 33.05
N PRO A 461 3.84 0.10 31.94
CA PRO A 461 3.11 0.02 30.68
C PRO A 461 3.44 -1.29 29.94
N ASP A 462 2.73 -2.39 30.23
CA ASP A 462 2.70 -3.56 29.34
C ASP A 462 1.61 -3.34 28.26
N VAL A 463 1.80 -2.29 27.44
CA VAL A 463 0.88 -1.93 26.36
C VAL A 463 1.36 -2.59 25.07
N ARG A 464 0.61 -3.56 24.57
CA ARG A 464 0.89 -4.14 23.25
C ARG A 464 0.35 -3.22 22.17
N GLN A 465 1.25 -2.63 21.38
CA GLN A 465 0.90 -1.70 20.32
C GLN A 465 0.40 -2.44 19.06
N SER A 466 -0.57 -1.85 18.36
CA SER A 466 -1.05 -2.28 17.02
C SER A 466 -1.28 -3.79 16.89
N VAL A 467 -1.91 -4.40 17.89
CA VAL A 467 -2.27 -5.82 17.82
C VAL A 467 -3.35 -6.07 16.76
N GLY A 468 -4.19 -5.04 16.54
CA GLY A 468 -5.32 -5.10 15.63
C GLY A 468 -6.54 -5.79 16.24
N LYS A 469 -7.71 -5.45 15.70
CA LYS A 469 -9.00 -5.91 16.18
C LYS A 469 -10.00 -5.97 15.04
N VAL A 470 -10.92 -6.92 15.11
CA VAL A 470 -12.02 -7.10 14.16
C VAL A 470 -13.33 -7.10 14.93
N TYR A 471 -14.29 -6.33 14.44
CA TYR A 471 -15.62 -6.19 15.03
C TYR A 471 -16.66 -6.84 14.12
N GLY A 472 -17.65 -7.51 14.71
CA GLY A 472 -18.83 -7.99 14.00
C GLY A 472 -20.07 -7.21 14.45
N TYR A 473 -20.85 -6.70 13.50
CA TYR A 473 -22.11 -6.00 13.73
C TYR A 473 -23.26 -6.72 13.04
N SER A 474 -24.44 -6.65 13.63
CA SER A 474 -25.71 -7.09 13.02
C SER A 474 -26.57 -5.86 12.74
N PRO A 475 -26.38 -5.17 11.61
CA PRO A 475 -27.29 -4.10 11.22
C PRO A 475 -28.77 -4.55 11.20
N PRO A 476 -29.72 -3.62 11.46
CA PRO A 476 -29.52 -2.18 11.66
C PRO A 476 -29.04 -1.81 13.08
N SER A 477 -28.81 -2.78 13.97
CA SER A 477 -28.27 -2.50 15.30
C SER A 477 -26.87 -1.87 15.21
N THR A 478 -26.65 -0.80 15.98
CA THR A 478 -25.33 -0.21 16.18
C THR A 478 -24.58 -0.85 17.35
N GLU A 479 -25.20 -1.82 18.04
CA GLU A 479 -24.52 -2.59 19.06
C GLU A 479 -23.64 -3.66 18.43
N ARG A 480 -22.39 -3.72 18.89
CA ARG A 480 -21.43 -4.73 18.46
C ARG A 480 -21.90 -6.12 18.87
N TRP A 481 -21.84 -7.06 17.93
CA TRP A 481 -22.25 -8.45 18.16
C TRP A 481 -21.12 -9.28 18.77
N PHE A 482 -19.90 -9.08 18.29
CA PHE A 482 -18.69 -9.67 18.85
C PHE A 482 -17.45 -8.82 18.52
N GLU A 483 -16.34 -9.13 19.18
CA GLU A 483 -15.03 -8.60 18.85
C GLU A 483 -13.97 -9.71 18.91
N ILE A 484 -12.96 -9.60 18.04
CA ILE A 484 -11.79 -10.47 18.03
C ILE A 484 -10.56 -9.57 18.10
N THR A 485 -9.75 -9.74 19.15
CA THR A 485 -8.53 -8.94 19.36
C THR A 485 -7.30 -9.78 19.05
N GLY A 486 -6.36 -9.21 18.31
CA GLY A 486 -5.07 -9.84 18.02
C GLY A 486 -4.23 -10.03 19.27
N ASP A 487 -3.39 -11.08 19.27
CA ASP A 487 -2.52 -11.43 20.39
C ASP A 487 -1.05 -11.02 20.19
N LYS A 488 -0.66 -10.78 18.94
CA LYS A 488 0.70 -10.38 18.53
C LYS A 488 0.86 -8.87 18.52
N GLU A 489 1.84 -8.37 19.25
CA GLU A 489 2.26 -6.97 19.16
C GLU A 489 2.71 -6.64 17.74
N MET A 490 2.30 -5.46 17.24
CA MET A 490 2.47 -5.03 15.86
C MET A 490 1.97 -6.05 14.84
N GLY A 491 1.00 -6.91 15.18
CA GLY A 491 0.44 -7.92 14.27
C GLY A 491 -0.56 -7.36 13.26
N ARG A 492 -1.23 -6.25 13.60
CA ARG A 492 -2.22 -5.55 12.77
C ARG A 492 -3.31 -6.45 12.20
N MET A 493 -3.86 -7.31 13.05
CA MET A 493 -5.00 -8.13 12.66
C MET A 493 -6.18 -7.28 12.20
N GLY A 494 -6.80 -7.67 11.09
CA GLY A 494 -7.89 -6.91 10.47
C GLY A 494 -7.43 -5.87 9.46
N LEU A 495 -6.17 -5.94 8.99
CA LEU A 495 -5.74 -5.16 7.84
C LEU A 495 -6.48 -5.61 6.55
N SER A 496 -6.66 -6.91 6.39
CA SER A 496 -7.45 -7.54 5.34
C SER A 496 -8.46 -8.49 5.98
N LEU A 497 -9.66 -8.56 5.39
CA LEU A 497 -10.77 -9.37 5.86
C LEU A 497 -11.43 -10.03 4.66
N ALA A 498 -11.76 -11.31 4.80
CA ALA A 498 -12.61 -12.03 3.87
C ALA A 498 -13.55 -12.95 4.63
N SER A 499 -14.72 -13.23 4.05
CA SER A 499 -15.70 -14.16 4.59
C SER A 499 -16.26 -15.04 3.49
N GLY A 500 -16.62 -16.26 3.86
CA GLY A 500 -17.00 -17.30 2.91
C GLY A 500 -17.26 -18.63 3.60
N VAL A 501 -17.30 -19.70 2.82
CA VAL A 501 -17.65 -21.05 3.26
C VAL A 501 -16.46 -21.98 3.04
N LEU A 502 -15.89 -22.52 4.12
CA LEU A 502 -14.79 -23.49 4.06
C LEU A 502 -15.19 -24.80 4.74
N SER A 503 -14.59 -25.91 4.32
CA SER A 503 -14.67 -27.18 5.05
C SER A 503 -13.42 -27.36 5.90
N VAL A 504 -13.55 -27.26 7.22
CA VAL A 504 -12.43 -27.44 8.15
C VAL A 504 -12.63 -28.69 9.00
N ALA A 505 -11.66 -29.60 8.93
CA ALA A 505 -11.73 -30.91 9.58
C ALA A 505 -13.01 -31.70 9.22
N GLY A 506 -13.40 -31.64 7.95
CA GLY A 506 -14.56 -32.35 7.40
C GLY A 506 -15.92 -31.75 7.73
N LYS A 507 -15.98 -30.53 8.29
CA LYS A 507 -17.22 -29.80 8.56
C LYS A 507 -17.25 -28.50 7.76
N THR A 508 -18.29 -28.32 6.96
CA THR A 508 -18.59 -27.06 6.28
C THR A 508 -18.98 -26.01 7.31
N ARG A 509 -18.31 -24.87 7.26
CA ARG A 509 -18.46 -23.75 8.21
C ARG A 509 -18.45 -22.44 7.44
N LYS A 510 -19.26 -21.49 7.88
CA LYS A 510 -19.08 -20.08 7.51
C LYS A 510 -17.89 -19.54 8.30
N VAL A 511 -16.95 -18.91 7.62
CA VAL A 511 -15.70 -18.46 8.22
C VAL A 511 -15.46 -16.98 8.00
N LEU A 512 -14.67 -16.42 8.91
CA LEU A 512 -13.99 -15.15 8.74
C LEU A 512 -12.49 -15.43 8.65
N VAL A 513 -11.82 -14.89 7.65
CA VAL A 513 -10.36 -14.93 7.55
C VAL A 513 -9.84 -13.52 7.79
N ALA A 514 -9.04 -13.36 8.85
CA ALA A 514 -8.42 -12.09 9.20
C ALA A 514 -6.92 -12.14 8.93
N GLY A 515 -6.43 -11.18 8.14
CA GLY A 515 -5.02 -11.00 7.87
C GLY A 515 -4.33 -10.21 8.99
N ALA A 516 -3.15 -10.67 9.37
CA ALA A 516 -2.22 -10.00 10.29
C ALA A 516 -0.82 -10.00 9.65
N PRO A 517 -0.62 -9.24 8.55
CA PRO A 517 0.56 -9.37 7.69
C PRO A 517 1.87 -8.93 8.35
N THR A 518 1.77 -8.22 9.47
CA THR A 518 2.92 -7.64 10.16
C THR A 518 3.29 -8.44 11.41
N ALA A 519 2.53 -9.52 11.69
CA ALA A 519 2.80 -10.43 12.78
C ALA A 519 4.07 -11.25 12.56
N ASP A 520 4.79 -11.46 13.65
CA ASP A 520 5.95 -12.35 13.71
C ASP A 520 5.52 -13.82 13.70
N SER A 521 6.27 -14.62 12.96
CA SER A 521 6.07 -16.07 12.88
C SER A 521 7.29 -16.82 13.46
N SER A 522 7.04 -17.95 14.11
CA SER A 522 8.12 -18.83 14.56
C SER A 522 8.57 -19.75 13.43
N SER A 523 9.86 -19.73 13.10
CA SER A 523 10.47 -20.68 12.19
C SER A 523 11.25 -21.75 12.92
N ARG A 524 11.20 -22.99 12.41
CA ARG A 524 12.06 -24.09 12.86
C ARG A 524 12.83 -24.62 11.67
N ILE A 525 14.14 -24.77 11.85
CA ILE A 525 15.03 -25.45 10.91
C ILE A 525 15.70 -26.57 11.70
N LEU A 526 15.36 -27.82 11.40
CA LEU A 526 15.74 -28.98 12.23
C LEU A 526 15.33 -28.76 13.70
N PHE A 527 16.30 -28.58 14.60
CA PHE A 527 16.13 -28.35 16.04
C PHE A 527 16.32 -26.88 16.45
N MET A 528 16.71 -26.01 15.51
CA MET A 528 16.88 -24.58 15.80
C MET A 528 15.58 -23.83 15.55
N SER A 529 15.15 -23.04 16.54
CA SER A 529 14.03 -22.11 16.38
C SER A 529 14.54 -20.68 16.20
N SER A 530 13.88 -19.92 15.34
CA SER A 530 14.16 -18.51 15.11
C SER A 530 12.86 -17.76 14.84
N VAL A 531 12.86 -16.45 15.03
CA VAL A 531 11.71 -15.59 14.69
C VAL A 531 11.89 -15.07 13.26
N LEU A 532 10.82 -15.20 12.48
CA LEU A 532 10.66 -14.52 11.21
C LEU A 532 9.86 -13.24 11.47
N HIS A 533 10.57 -12.13 11.56
CA HIS A 533 9.93 -10.83 11.78
C HIS A 533 9.03 -10.45 10.61
N GLN A 534 7.81 -10.00 10.91
CA GLN A 534 6.82 -9.53 9.93
C GLN A 534 6.61 -10.51 8.76
N ALA A 535 6.61 -11.81 9.08
CA ALA A 535 6.33 -12.84 8.09
C ALA A 535 4.86 -12.84 7.68
N GLY A 536 3.97 -12.47 8.60
CA GLY A 536 2.54 -12.36 8.38
C GLY A 536 1.78 -13.65 8.66
N LEU A 537 0.51 -13.48 9.04
CA LEU A 537 -0.42 -14.55 9.38
C LEU A 537 -1.77 -14.36 8.66
N ALA A 538 -2.43 -15.47 8.36
CA ALA A 538 -3.85 -15.51 8.04
C ALA A 538 -4.57 -16.41 9.08
N LEU A 539 -5.58 -15.86 9.74
CA LEU A 539 -6.29 -16.48 10.86
C LEU A 539 -7.73 -16.78 10.45
N VAL A 540 -8.11 -18.06 10.47
CA VAL A 540 -9.45 -18.51 10.09
C VAL A 540 -10.29 -18.71 11.34
N TYR A 541 -11.41 -18.01 11.45
CA TYR A 541 -12.37 -18.06 12.55
C TYR A 541 -13.68 -18.68 12.11
N ASP A 542 -14.29 -19.46 13.00
CA ASP A 542 -15.62 -20.02 12.82
C ASP A 542 -16.70 -18.99 13.14
N LEU A 543 -17.57 -18.69 12.17
CA LEU A 543 -18.74 -17.83 12.35
C LEU A 543 -20.04 -18.62 12.59
N SER A 544 -19.99 -19.96 12.66
CA SER A 544 -21.18 -20.79 12.91
C SER A 544 -21.85 -20.45 14.24
N ASN A 545 -21.07 -20.04 15.25
CA ASN A 545 -21.57 -19.41 16.48
C ASN A 545 -21.27 -17.91 16.44
N SER A 546 -22.19 -17.15 15.83
CA SER A 546 -22.02 -15.72 15.52
C SER A 546 -21.68 -14.83 16.71
N THR A 547 -21.96 -15.26 17.94
CA THR A 547 -21.72 -14.46 19.16
C THR A 547 -20.29 -14.60 19.71
N LYS A 548 -19.59 -15.68 19.36
CA LYS A 548 -18.23 -15.92 19.86
C LYS A 548 -17.42 -16.72 18.84
N PRO A 549 -16.83 -16.04 17.84
CA PRO A 549 -16.01 -16.70 16.85
C PRO A 549 -14.83 -17.42 17.50
N SER A 550 -14.57 -18.65 17.04
CA SER A 550 -13.47 -19.48 17.55
C SER A 550 -12.40 -19.65 16.48
N LEU A 551 -11.12 -19.55 16.86
CA LEU A 551 -10.01 -19.74 15.93
C LEU A 551 -9.96 -21.22 15.50
N LEU A 552 -10.09 -21.46 14.20
CA LEU A 552 -10.04 -22.79 13.59
C LEU A 552 -8.64 -23.14 13.12
N SER A 553 -8.03 -22.25 12.34
CA SER A 553 -6.79 -22.51 11.62
C SER A 553 -5.90 -21.27 11.56
N THR A 554 -4.59 -21.48 11.57
CA THR A 554 -3.57 -20.44 11.43
C THR A 554 -2.62 -20.82 10.30
N PHE A 555 -2.41 -19.89 9.38
CA PHE A 555 -1.44 -19.94 8.31
C PHE A 555 -0.38 -18.87 8.52
N SER A 556 0.87 -19.19 8.24
CA SER A 556 2.03 -18.33 8.50
C SER A 556 2.96 -18.27 7.30
N GLY A 557 3.45 -17.07 7.01
CA GLY A 557 4.49 -16.84 6.00
C GLY A 557 5.84 -17.44 6.41
N ASP A 558 6.61 -17.90 5.43
CA ASP A 558 7.93 -18.56 5.60
C ASP A 558 9.13 -17.65 5.37
N LYS A 559 8.92 -16.35 5.10
CA LYS A 559 9.99 -15.37 4.91
C LYS A 559 9.77 -14.14 5.76
N ARG A 560 10.88 -13.57 6.23
CA ARG A 560 10.88 -12.27 6.93
C ARG A 560 10.36 -11.17 6.00
N PHE A 561 9.57 -10.26 6.54
CA PHE A 561 9.00 -9.11 5.84
C PHE A 561 8.15 -9.44 4.61
N SER A 562 7.71 -10.70 4.45
CA SER A 562 6.97 -11.13 3.25
C SER A 562 5.51 -10.71 3.24
N ARG A 563 4.99 -10.24 4.39
CA ARG A 563 3.63 -9.73 4.58
C ARG A 563 2.55 -10.73 4.16
N PHE A 564 2.71 -12.00 4.52
CA PHE A 564 1.71 -13.03 4.26
C PHE A 564 0.36 -12.69 4.92
N GLY A 565 -0.74 -12.78 4.19
CA GLY A 565 -2.04 -12.27 4.64
C GLY A 565 -2.20 -10.76 4.42
N GLY A 566 -1.37 -10.17 3.54
CA GLY A 566 -1.47 -8.75 3.16
C GLY A 566 -2.77 -8.43 2.46
N ASP A 567 -3.21 -9.34 1.60
CA ASP A 567 -4.54 -9.37 1.00
C ASP A 567 -5.07 -10.80 1.04
N ILE A 568 -6.38 -10.95 1.22
CA ILE A 568 -7.05 -12.25 1.38
C ILE A 568 -8.38 -12.18 0.63
N TYR A 569 -8.64 -13.20 -0.17
CA TYR A 569 -9.87 -13.32 -0.94
C TYR A 569 -10.40 -14.76 -0.85
N LEU A 570 -11.72 -14.91 -0.78
CA LEU A 570 -12.40 -16.20 -0.78
C LEU A 570 -13.31 -16.26 -2.00
N SER A 571 -13.20 -17.33 -2.78
CA SER A 571 -14.03 -17.55 -3.96
C SER A 571 -14.04 -19.03 -4.32
N ASP A 572 -15.22 -19.58 -4.60
CA ASP A 572 -15.42 -20.93 -5.12
C ASP A 572 -14.86 -21.03 -6.56
N LEU A 573 -13.61 -21.48 -6.69
CA LEU A 573 -12.88 -21.54 -7.95
C LEU A 573 -13.22 -22.79 -8.78
N ASP A 574 -13.61 -23.89 -8.12
CA ASP A 574 -13.92 -25.17 -8.77
C ASP A 574 -15.42 -25.51 -8.81
N SER A 575 -16.27 -24.64 -8.27
CA SER A 575 -17.72 -24.75 -8.23
C SER A 575 -18.23 -25.96 -7.44
N ASP A 576 -17.51 -26.35 -6.38
CA ASP A 576 -17.92 -27.40 -5.46
C ASP A 576 -18.79 -26.92 -4.29
N GLY A 577 -19.02 -25.59 -4.19
CA GLY A 577 -19.79 -24.94 -3.14
C GLY A 577 -18.99 -24.61 -1.89
N LEU A 578 -17.67 -24.81 -1.90
CA LEU A 578 -16.72 -24.32 -0.91
C LEU A 578 -15.83 -23.28 -1.58
N ASP A 579 -15.46 -22.24 -0.84
CA ASP A 579 -14.55 -21.23 -1.34
C ASP A 579 -13.10 -21.71 -1.25
N GLU A 580 -12.29 -21.46 -2.26
CA GLU A 580 -10.83 -21.51 -2.11
C GLU A 580 -10.34 -20.29 -1.34
N MET A 581 -9.35 -20.50 -0.47
CA MET A 581 -8.70 -19.41 0.24
C MET A 581 -7.48 -18.92 -0.53
N ILE A 582 -7.55 -17.70 -1.03
CA ILE A 582 -6.47 -17.04 -1.75
C ILE A 582 -5.77 -16.07 -0.80
N VAL A 583 -4.48 -16.27 -0.56
CA VAL A 583 -3.69 -15.46 0.38
C VAL A 583 -2.47 -14.87 -0.32
N ALA A 584 -2.31 -13.56 -0.22
CA ALA A 584 -1.18 -12.85 -0.81
C ALA A 584 -0.01 -12.68 0.15
N SER A 585 1.19 -12.61 -0.42
CA SER A 585 2.44 -12.26 0.25
C SER A 585 3.24 -11.31 -0.66
N PRO A 586 2.84 -10.03 -0.74
CA PRO A 586 3.29 -9.10 -1.79
C PRO A 586 4.78 -8.76 -1.70
N LEU A 587 5.40 -8.86 -0.53
CA LEU A 587 6.82 -8.53 -0.33
C LEU A 587 7.70 -9.77 -0.21
N ARG A 588 7.21 -10.94 -0.66
CA ARG A 588 7.98 -12.17 -0.62
C ARG A 588 9.19 -12.11 -1.57
N THR A 589 10.36 -12.42 -1.04
CA THR A 589 11.62 -12.52 -1.80
C THR A 589 12.04 -13.97 -2.04
N ASN A 590 12.70 -14.22 -3.17
CA ASN A 590 13.20 -15.56 -3.52
C ASN A 590 14.46 -15.97 -2.73
N GLY A 591 15.20 -15.01 -2.15
CA GLY A 591 16.39 -15.28 -1.35
C GLY A 591 16.69 -14.22 -0.30
N VAL A 592 17.53 -14.56 0.68
CA VAL A 592 17.99 -13.62 1.73
C VAL A 592 18.87 -12.52 1.13
N THR A 593 19.60 -12.81 0.04
CA THR A 593 20.43 -11.82 -0.67
C THR A 593 19.61 -10.87 -1.54
N SER A 594 18.42 -11.28 -2.01
CA SER A 594 17.57 -10.40 -2.82
C SER A 594 16.89 -9.30 -2.01
N ILE A 595 16.85 -9.45 -0.67
CA ILE A 595 16.44 -8.39 0.27
C ILE A 595 17.37 -7.17 0.20
N LEU A 596 18.65 -7.34 -0.18
CA LEU A 596 19.63 -6.25 -0.31
C LEU A 596 19.78 -5.71 -1.74
N SER A 597 19.18 -6.41 -2.71
CA SER A 597 19.21 -6.05 -4.14
C SER A 597 17.81 -5.83 -4.70
N GLY A 598 16.84 -5.51 -3.83
CA GLY A 598 15.47 -5.16 -4.19
C GLY A 598 14.52 -6.30 -4.57
N GLY A 599 15.01 -7.49 -4.95
CA GLY A 599 14.27 -8.60 -5.60
C GLY A 599 13.11 -9.25 -4.80
N ALA A 600 12.06 -8.49 -4.49
CA ALA A 600 10.76 -8.98 -4.04
C ALA A 600 9.89 -9.26 -5.27
N ALA A 601 9.53 -10.52 -5.47
CA ALA A 601 8.69 -10.94 -6.59
C ALA A 601 7.21 -11.06 -6.20
N GLY A 602 6.87 -11.04 -4.90
CA GLY A 602 5.53 -11.33 -4.40
C GLY A 602 5.06 -12.76 -4.73
N ARG A 603 4.13 -13.29 -3.95
CA ARG A 603 3.46 -14.58 -4.28
C ARG A 603 2.02 -14.56 -3.83
N VAL A 604 1.19 -15.32 -4.53
CA VAL A 604 -0.19 -15.60 -4.14
C VAL A 604 -0.36 -17.11 -3.98
N TYR A 605 -0.97 -17.52 -2.87
CA TYR A 605 -1.19 -18.91 -2.49
C TYR A 605 -2.68 -19.23 -2.59
N ILE A 606 -3.03 -20.28 -3.34
CA ILE A 606 -4.40 -20.77 -3.43
C ILE A 606 -4.50 -22.06 -2.61
N TYR A 607 -5.26 -22.01 -1.53
CA TYR A 607 -5.55 -23.15 -0.67
C TYR A 607 -6.94 -23.69 -1.00
N ASN A 608 -7.03 -25.01 -1.15
CA ASN A 608 -8.29 -25.70 -1.42
C ASN A 608 -9.31 -25.45 -0.29
N GLY A 609 -10.58 -25.26 -0.63
CA GLY A 609 -11.66 -25.05 0.35
C GLY A 609 -11.88 -26.21 1.33
N ARG A 610 -11.39 -27.42 1.00
CA ARG A 610 -11.40 -28.61 1.85
C ARG A 610 -10.13 -28.71 2.69
N GLN A 611 -10.12 -28.00 3.80
CA GLN A 611 -9.02 -28.02 4.74
C GLN A 611 -9.02 -29.28 5.63
N ALA A 612 -8.01 -30.12 5.46
CA ALA A 612 -7.87 -31.38 6.19
C ALA A 612 -7.53 -31.23 7.69
N SER A 613 -6.96 -30.09 8.11
CA SER A 613 -6.42 -29.90 9.46
C SER A 613 -6.85 -28.57 10.09
N SER A 614 -7.17 -28.61 11.39
CA SER A 614 -7.34 -27.44 12.26
C SER A 614 -6.03 -27.12 13.00
N GLY A 615 -5.88 -25.88 13.47
CA GLY A 615 -4.71 -25.43 14.23
C GLY A 615 -3.64 -24.78 13.34
N ASN A 616 -2.36 -24.97 13.68
CA ASN A 616 -1.24 -24.38 12.92
C ASN A 616 -0.92 -25.21 11.67
N VAL A 617 -1.54 -24.85 10.54
CA VAL A 617 -1.53 -25.66 9.31
C VAL A 617 -0.16 -25.63 8.66
N THR A 618 0.34 -24.43 8.36
CA THR A 618 1.64 -24.24 7.71
C THR A 618 2.82 -24.57 8.62
N GLY A 619 2.60 -24.82 9.91
CA GLY A 619 3.62 -25.32 10.83
C GLY A 619 3.98 -26.80 10.61
N HIS A 620 3.10 -27.56 9.95
CA HIS A 620 3.30 -28.97 9.65
C HIS A 620 3.87 -29.16 8.24
N CYS A 621 5.19 -29.35 8.17
CA CYS A 621 5.93 -29.36 6.91
C CYS A 621 6.47 -30.74 6.56
N THR A 622 6.55 -31.02 5.26
CA THR A 622 7.23 -32.22 4.76
C THR A 622 8.75 -32.06 4.86
N SER A 623 9.23 -30.83 4.73
CA SER A 623 10.63 -30.45 4.85
C SER A 623 11.05 -30.19 6.30
N TRP A 624 12.36 -30.10 6.55
CA TRP A 624 12.93 -29.74 7.86
C TRP A 624 12.79 -28.26 8.21
N THR A 625 12.07 -27.48 7.40
CA THR A 625 11.87 -26.04 7.58
C THR A 625 10.39 -25.72 7.73
N SER A 626 10.03 -25.02 8.79
CA SER A 626 8.68 -24.48 9.00
C SER A 626 8.72 -22.97 9.29
N PRO A 627 7.65 -22.22 9.00
CA PRO A 627 6.44 -22.66 8.31
C PRO A 627 6.66 -22.89 6.79
N CYS A 628 5.73 -23.61 6.15
CA CYS A 628 5.78 -24.02 4.74
C CYS A 628 4.41 -23.78 4.05
N PRO A 629 4.06 -22.53 3.74
CA PRO A 629 2.80 -22.20 3.08
C PRO A 629 2.63 -22.88 1.71
N GLU A 630 3.73 -23.20 1.02
CA GLU A 630 3.74 -23.83 -0.30
C GLU A 630 3.38 -25.31 -0.30
N ASP A 631 3.71 -26.04 0.77
CA ASP A 631 3.41 -27.47 0.87
C ASP A 631 1.88 -27.69 0.84
N TRP A 632 1.15 -26.79 1.49
CA TRP A 632 -0.30 -26.82 1.66
C TRP A 632 -1.09 -26.13 0.53
N ALA A 633 -0.44 -25.27 -0.26
CA ALA A 633 -1.08 -24.63 -1.38
C ALA A 633 -1.36 -25.64 -2.51
N GLN A 634 -2.54 -25.52 -3.12
CA GLN A 634 -2.88 -26.25 -4.35
C GLN A 634 -2.13 -25.64 -5.53
N TYR A 635 -2.15 -24.30 -5.63
CA TYR A 635 -1.42 -23.53 -6.63
C TYR A 635 -0.65 -22.39 -5.97
N VAL A 636 0.50 -22.06 -6.55
CA VAL A 636 1.30 -20.90 -6.16
C VAL A 636 1.51 -20.04 -7.39
N LEU A 637 0.94 -18.84 -7.36
CA LEU A 637 1.11 -17.85 -8.41
C LEU A 637 2.40 -17.07 -8.12
N ILE A 638 3.26 -17.01 -9.11
CA ILE A 638 4.56 -16.35 -9.04
C ILE A 638 4.56 -15.23 -10.06
N SER A 639 4.98 -14.04 -9.65
CA SER A 639 5.10 -12.92 -10.58
C SER A 639 6.06 -13.24 -11.73
N PRO A 640 5.70 -12.86 -12.98
CA PRO A 640 6.63 -12.87 -14.10
C PRO A 640 7.70 -11.76 -14.00
N GLU A 641 7.51 -10.74 -13.15
CA GLU A 641 8.40 -9.58 -13.02
C GLU A 641 9.21 -9.57 -11.71
N GLU A 642 10.44 -9.05 -11.78
CA GLU A 642 11.41 -9.21 -10.69
C GLU A 642 11.34 -8.20 -9.53
N LEU A 643 10.54 -7.15 -9.49
CA LEU A 643 10.52 -6.23 -8.33
C LEU A 643 9.09 -5.86 -7.96
N SER A 644 8.21 -6.81 -8.23
CA SER A 644 6.79 -6.58 -8.27
C SER A 644 6.16 -6.87 -6.92
N ARG A 645 5.35 -5.94 -6.40
CA ARG A 645 4.49 -6.15 -5.22
C ARG A 645 3.26 -7.00 -5.58
N PHE A 646 3.48 -8.16 -6.21
CA PHE A 646 2.45 -9.01 -6.77
C PHE A 646 1.50 -9.55 -5.70
N GLY A 647 0.19 -9.40 -5.94
CA GLY A 647 -0.84 -9.75 -4.96
C GLY A 647 -1.11 -8.63 -3.95
N SER A 648 -0.87 -7.36 -4.32
CA SER A 648 -1.29 -6.23 -3.49
C SER A 648 -2.80 -6.05 -3.44
N SER A 649 -3.50 -6.47 -4.50
CA SER A 649 -4.95 -6.60 -4.59
C SER A 649 -5.27 -7.81 -5.45
N ILE A 650 -6.31 -8.57 -5.08
CA ILE A 650 -6.76 -9.77 -5.76
C ILE A 650 -8.27 -9.72 -5.96
N THR A 651 -8.72 -10.15 -7.14
CA THR A 651 -10.13 -10.47 -7.37
C THR A 651 -10.25 -11.69 -8.28
N THR A 652 -11.47 -12.23 -8.38
CA THR A 652 -11.78 -13.31 -9.32
C THR A 652 -12.86 -12.87 -10.29
N VAL A 653 -12.68 -13.19 -11.58
CA VAL A 653 -13.68 -12.92 -12.63
C VAL A 653 -14.19 -14.25 -13.18
N LYS A 654 -15.51 -14.44 -13.17
CA LYS A 654 -16.16 -15.68 -13.63
C LYS A 654 -16.49 -15.62 -15.11
N SER A 655 -16.06 -16.63 -15.86
CA SER A 655 -16.46 -16.86 -17.26
C SER A 655 -17.73 -17.72 -17.35
N GLY A 656 -18.64 -17.37 -18.26
CA GLY A 656 -19.95 -18.01 -18.45
C GLY A 656 -19.95 -19.40 -19.11
N THR A 657 -18.81 -20.10 -19.24
CA THR A 657 -18.75 -21.43 -19.87
C THR A 657 -19.24 -22.56 -18.95
N LYS A 658 -19.74 -23.67 -19.55
CA LYS A 658 -20.09 -24.93 -18.86
C LYS A 658 -18.95 -25.51 -18.00
N VAL A 659 -17.71 -25.13 -18.29
CA VAL A 659 -16.56 -25.26 -17.40
C VAL A 659 -16.27 -23.84 -16.92
N ARG A 660 -16.69 -23.50 -15.70
CA ARG A 660 -16.49 -22.15 -15.14
C ARG A 660 -14.98 -21.93 -15.04
N LYS A 661 -14.43 -21.08 -15.91
CA LYS A 661 -13.05 -20.60 -15.76
C LYS A 661 -13.12 -19.38 -14.87
N ILE A 662 -12.31 -19.38 -13.82
CA ILE A 662 -12.23 -18.26 -12.90
C ILE A 662 -10.85 -17.66 -13.02
N THR A 663 -10.79 -16.43 -13.52
CA THR A 663 -9.54 -15.71 -13.69
C THR A 663 -9.18 -15.05 -12.37
N VAL A 664 -8.04 -15.43 -11.79
CA VAL A 664 -7.47 -14.71 -10.66
C VAL A 664 -6.71 -13.52 -11.22
N VAL A 665 -7.20 -12.32 -10.91
CA VAL A 665 -6.54 -11.07 -11.27
C VAL A 665 -5.77 -10.60 -10.06
N ALA A 666 -4.45 -10.52 -10.19
CA ALA A 666 -3.56 -10.05 -9.14
C ALA A 666 -2.72 -8.88 -9.66
N CYS A 667 -2.65 -7.81 -8.87
CA CYS A 667 -2.03 -6.57 -9.32
C CYS A 667 -0.63 -6.29 -8.77
N PHE A 668 0.03 -5.32 -9.42
CA PHE A 668 1.30 -4.71 -9.06
C PHE A 668 1.10 -3.25 -8.63
N THR A 669 1.48 -2.89 -7.41
CA THR A 669 1.43 -1.47 -6.99
C THR A 669 2.58 -0.61 -7.56
N ALA A 670 3.64 -1.23 -8.09
CA ALA A 670 4.82 -0.53 -8.62
C ALA A 670 4.97 -0.62 -10.16
N SER A 671 4.23 -1.50 -10.83
CA SER A 671 4.31 -1.72 -12.27
C SER A 671 2.97 -1.48 -12.94
N PHE A 672 3.04 -1.15 -14.21
CA PHE A 672 1.93 -0.76 -15.07
C PHE A 672 0.90 -1.86 -15.32
N TYR A 673 1.06 -3.08 -14.80
CA TYR A 673 0.37 -4.28 -15.28
C TYR A 673 -0.67 -4.85 -14.29
N LEU A 674 -1.69 -5.51 -14.83
CA LEU A 674 -2.65 -6.41 -14.21
C LEU A 674 -2.40 -7.77 -14.81
N THR A 675 -2.16 -8.78 -13.98
CA THR A 675 -1.84 -10.12 -14.45
C THR A 675 -3.08 -11.00 -14.29
N CYS A 676 -3.61 -11.49 -15.41
CA CYS A 676 -4.70 -12.46 -15.43
C CYS A 676 -4.14 -13.88 -15.52
N ILE A 677 -4.44 -14.70 -14.51
CA ILE A 677 -4.09 -16.12 -14.49
C ILE A 677 -5.39 -16.94 -14.50
N TYR A 678 -5.49 -17.86 -15.47
CA TYR A 678 -6.64 -18.76 -15.67
C TYR A 678 -6.42 -20.13 -15.05
#